data_AF-A0A2V7E0M2-F1
#
_entry.id   AF-A0A2V7E0M2-F1
#
_cell.length_a   1.000
_cell.length_b   1.000
_cell.length_c   1.000
_cell.angle_alpha   90.00
_cell.angle_beta   90.00
_cell.angle_gamma   90.00
#
_symmetry.space_group_name_H-M   'P 1'
#
loop_
_entity.id
_entity.type
_entity.pdbx_description
1 polymer ?
#
loop_
_entity_poly.entity_id
_entity_poly.type
_entity_poly.pdbx_seq_one_letter_code
_entity_poly.pdbx_strand_id
1 'polypeptide(L)'
;MKIARVLSIFLSLVLATSISLSAGPAFAKDGHNGEDHENDRNENRGPCRLNAPDGQIQHVIVIQFDNTHFRRDLPNVPSDLEQMPSLLNFIKKNGTLMTNDHTVLISHTAGGILSTLTGVYPDRHGQTVSNSYVRTSTTGTFSFPSSFGYWTDVVSAANTPTVPNMITPEGLNAPAPWVPFTRAGCDVGAIAAANIVLENTGTGATGDVTKVFGIGSPQFQEAVASNAAPAGTAARAKAQTDFVGFAIHCAQGSSVCANGQDDLLPQEPNGYVGFKALFGAQQINPFLTGQPSSVPLIDLLGQPITDPFGQPGFPGFDGMEAAVTLAYVAAMHERGIPVTFAYISDAHDFHGVAGNQHVAFGPGDAGYVAQLRAYEEAFAAFFARLRAAGIDKHNTLFVFTVDEGDHFVGVTKTNCDGVHTPCVYGVNEVGEINANIDTLVTHQLPALTAKFLGAAAPNTFTVHGDDAPTFYLAEKGAGGGQLPQTDPLTRQFEQNMANLTAVNPYTAATDRLLVQMADQTGMKALHMITAGDPVRNPSFVFFADANYFITDFPASTCETCINPLFAWNHGDIQPEIANTWIGFVGPGVRHRGQDDRTWSDHTDVRPTILALLGLQDSYVHDGRVLIENLEGDAVPHRLREDSHTVRNLVAVFKQINAPFGEFGVNSLKVSTAALASNSPNDATYTSLESKIGGWVARRDAIATGIRALLDGAAFREQHLDEHQAKELIDQARSLLTEVSRCAADTVRCTQ
;
A
#
# COMPACT_ATOMS: atom_id res chain seq x y z
N MET A 1 -8.63 4.80 1.52
CA MET A 1 -10.06 5.08 1.26
C MET A 1 -10.47 6.55 1.49
N LYS A 2 -9.51 7.48 1.54
CA LYS A 2 -9.70 8.90 1.91
C LYS A 2 -10.22 9.82 0.77
N ILE A 3 -10.24 9.35 -0.50
CA ILE A 3 -10.74 10.12 -1.68
C ILE A 3 -12.14 9.68 -2.18
N ALA A 4 -12.62 8.51 -1.75
CA ALA A 4 -13.86 7.92 -2.30
C ALA A 4 -15.14 8.73 -1.99
N ARG A 5 -15.13 9.61 -0.98
CA ARG A 5 -16.29 10.47 -0.65
C ARG A 5 -16.41 11.70 -1.55
N VAL A 6 -15.39 12.09 -2.31
CA VAL A 6 -15.40 13.33 -3.11
C VAL A 6 -15.75 13.11 -4.59
N LEU A 7 -15.56 11.90 -5.15
CA LEU A 7 -15.76 11.65 -6.58
C LEU A 7 -17.22 11.32 -7.03
N SER A 8 -18.21 11.39 -6.14
CA SER A 8 -19.59 11.02 -6.46
C SER A 8 -20.42 12.16 -7.06
N ILE A 9 -19.99 12.83 -8.14
CA ILE A 9 -20.88 13.75 -8.89
C ILE A 9 -20.63 13.73 -10.43
N PHE A 10 -21.68 13.32 -11.17
CA PHE A 10 -22.00 13.43 -12.61
C PHE A 10 -21.45 12.39 -13.62
N LEU A 11 -22.14 12.01 -14.71
CA LEU A 11 -23.53 11.59 -15.03
C LEU A 11 -23.50 10.99 -16.46
N SER A 12 -24.36 10.00 -16.69
CA SER A 12 -24.68 9.19 -17.87
C SER A 12 -24.94 9.90 -19.23
N LEU A 13 -24.73 9.17 -20.34
CA LEU A 13 -25.73 8.64 -21.31
C LEU A 13 -25.19 8.58 -22.76
N VAL A 14 -25.29 7.43 -23.47
CA VAL A 14 -25.95 7.27 -24.81
C VAL A 14 -25.92 5.79 -25.28
N LEU A 15 -27.15 5.29 -25.45
CA LEU A 15 -27.76 4.26 -26.31
C LEU A 15 -26.98 3.16 -27.06
N ALA A 16 -27.56 1.95 -26.94
CA ALA A 16 -27.29 0.70 -27.62
C ALA A 16 -27.78 0.61 -29.07
N THR A 17 -27.24 -0.35 -29.83
CA THR A 17 -27.99 -1.18 -30.79
C THR A 17 -27.33 -2.55 -30.94
N SER A 18 -28.15 -3.59 -30.83
CA SER A 18 -27.85 -5.02 -30.84
C SER A 18 -28.20 -5.67 -32.18
N ILE A 19 -27.40 -6.63 -32.67
CA ILE A 19 -27.87 -7.71 -33.57
C ILE A 19 -27.14 -9.02 -33.22
N SER A 20 -27.94 -10.05 -32.95
CA SER A 20 -27.56 -11.44 -32.64
C SER A 20 -27.30 -12.26 -33.91
N LEU A 21 -26.47 -13.31 -33.83
CA LEU A 21 -26.73 -14.60 -34.50
C LEU A 21 -25.84 -15.73 -33.95
N SER A 22 -26.50 -16.87 -33.73
CA SER A 22 -26.09 -18.15 -33.17
C SER A 22 -25.29 -19.05 -34.11
N ALA A 23 -24.49 -20.01 -33.58
CA ALA A 23 -24.73 -21.46 -33.65
C ALA A 23 -23.47 -22.34 -33.40
N GLY A 24 -23.58 -23.26 -32.44
CA GLY A 24 -23.36 -24.71 -32.64
C GLY A 24 -21.95 -25.33 -32.54
N PRO A 25 -21.84 -26.64 -32.20
CA PRO A 25 -20.78 -27.16 -31.31
C PRO A 25 -19.93 -28.32 -31.88
N ALA A 26 -19.08 -28.87 -31.00
CA ALA A 26 -18.48 -30.22 -30.95
C ALA A 26 -17.08 -30.43 -31.59
N PHE A 27 -16.13 -30.98 -30.82
CA PHE A 27 -15.76 -32.41 -30.83
C PHE A 27 -14.74 -32.75 -29.72
N ALA A 28 -14.57 -34.05 -29.47
CA ALA A 28 -14.16 -34.67 -28.21
C ALA A 28 -12.69 -35.13 -28.10
N LYS A 29 -12.29 -35.37 -26.83
CA LYS A 29 -11.41 -36.39 -26.22
C LYS A 29 -10.33 -37.13 -27.05
N ASP A 30 -9.12 -37.20 -26.47
CA ASP A 30 -8.46 -38.39 -25.85
C ASP A 30 -7.10 -37.89 -25.29
N GLY A 31 -6.52 -38.25 -24.15
CA GLY A 31 -6.56 -39.47 -23.33
C GLY A 31 -5.22 -40.19 -23.49
N HIS A 32 -4.28 -40.09 -22.53
CA HIS A 32 -3.16 -41.04 -22.34
C HIS A 32 -2.62 -40.99 -20.90
N ASN A 33 -2.60 -42.16 -20.26
CA ASN A 33 -2.08 -42.46 -18.93
C ASN A 33 -0.57 -42.76 -18.98
N GLY A 34 0.13 -42.44 -17.89
CA GLY A 34 1.44 -42.98 -17.56
C GLY A 34 1.61 -42.98 -16.03
N GLU A 35 1.64 -44.17 -15.44
CA GLU A 35 1.89 -44.44 -14.02
C GLU A 35 3.38 -44.30 -13.70
N ASP A 36 3.72 -43.81 -12.50
CA ASP A 36 4.98 -44.14 -11.83
C ASP A 36 4.83 -44.09 -10.29
N HIS A 37 5.57 -44.99 -9.65
CA HIS A 37 5.36 -45.57 -8.33
C HIS A 37 5.71 -44.70 -7.11
N GLU A 38 5.00 -45.02 -6.02
CA GLU A 38 5.10 -44.59 -4.61
C GLU A 38 6.52 -44.46 -4.02
N ASN A 39 6.66 -43.47 -3.13
CA ASN A 39 7.38 -43.68 -1.88
C ASN A 39 6.55 -43.12 -0.71
N ASP A 40 6.07 -44.05 0.09
CA ASP A 40 4.98 -43.89 1.05
C ASP A 40 5.52 -43.46 2.43
N ARG A 41 5.19 -42.22 2.81
CA ARG A 41 5.21 -41.72 4.19
C ARG A 41 4.07 -40.72 4.34
N ASN A 42 2.86 -41.23 4.36
CA ASN A 42 1.71 -40.46 4.80
C ASN A 42 1.07 -41.19 5.97
N GLU A 43 0.70 -40.46 7.02
CA GLU A 43 -0.65 -40.56 7.54
C GLU A 43 -0.93 -39.38 8.49
N ASN A 44 -1.92 -38.58 8.06
CA ASN A 44 -2.61 -37.49 8.77
C ASN A 44 -2.03 -36.06 8.73
N ARG A 45 -1.77 -35.52 7.53
CA ARG A 45 -1.72 -34.05 7.30
C ARG A 45 -2.77 -33.66 6.24
N GLY A 46 -3.58 -32.63 6.53
CA GLY A 46 -4.69 -32.18 5.67
C GLY A 46 -4.28 -31.62 4.29
N PRO A 47 -5.21 -31.05 3.50
CA PRO A 47 -4.96 -30.61 2.13
C PRO A 47 -3.99 -29.42 1.99
N CYS A 48 -3.87 -28.55 3.00
CA CYS A 48 -2.92 -27.44 3.02
C CYS A 48 -1.52 -27.91 3.45
N ARG A 49 -0.52 -27.67 2.61
CA ARG A 49 0.88 -28.10 2.80
C ARG A 49 1.81 -26.90 2.89
N LEU A 50 1.97 -26.38 4.11
CA LEU A 50 3.05 -25.45 4.44
C LEU A 50 4.30 -26.29 4.73
N ASN A 51 5.35 -26.12 3.94
CA ASN A 51 6.61 -26.86 4.06
C ASN A 51 7.58 -26.12 4.99
N ALA A 52 7.08 -25.64 6.13
CA ALA A 52 7.91 -24.96 7.12
C ALA A 52 9.10 -25.86 7.52
N PRO A 53 10.32 -25.33 7.68
CA PRO A 53 11.52 -26.13 7.95
C PRO A 53 11.40 -27.10 9.14
N ASP A 54 10.60 -26.75 10.16
CA ASP A 54 10.30 -27.57 11.32
C ASP A 54 8.92 -28.26 11.27
N GLY A 55 8.12 -27.96 10.25
CA GLY A 55 6.77 -28.45 10.04
C GLY A 55 5.74 -27.98 11.09
N GLN A 56 6.07 -26.98 11.91
CA GLN A 56 5.21 -26.54 13.01
C GLN A 56 4.16 -25.51 12.59
N ILE A 57 4.43 -24.71 11.56
CA ILE A 57 3.51 -23.66 11.11
C ILE A 57 2.31 -24.29 10.40
N GLN A 58 1.12 -24.11 10.98
CA GLN A 58 -0.18 -24.55 10.45
C GLN A 58 -1.07 -23.36 10.07
N HIS A 59 -0.80 -22.20 10.67
CA HIS A 59 -1.57 -20.98 10.47
C HIS A 59 -0.65 -19.80 10.15
N VAL A 60 -1.15 -18.88 9.32
CA VAL A 60 -0.49 -17.61 9.00
C VAL A 60 -1.49 -16.49 9.21
N ILE A 61 -1.16 -15.53 10.06
CA ILE A 61 -1.98 -14.35 10.36
C ILE A 61 -1.13 -13.13 10.10
N VAL A 62 -1.45 -12.39 9.04
CA VAL A 62 -0.81 -11.11 8.70
C VAL A 62 -1.80 -10.00 8.96
N ILE A 63 -1.47 -9.11 9.88
CA ILE A 63 -2.28 -7.95 10.25
C ILE A 63 -1.48 -6.69 9.93
N GLN A 64 -2.05 -5.84 9.09
CA GLN A 64 -1.50 -4.54 8.72
C GLN A 64 -2.44 -3.45 9.21
N PHE A 65 -1.89 -2.49 9.94
CA PHE A 65 -2.64 -1.33 10.42
C PHE A 65 -2.54 -0.17 9.43
N ASP A 66 -3.57 0.68 9.39
CA ASP A 66 -3.50 2.06 8.89
C ASP A 66 -2.83 2.92 9.97
N ASN A 67 -1.73 3.59 9.63
CA ASN A 67 -1.18 4.72 10.39
C ASN A 67 -0.99 4.50 11.93
N THR A 68 -0.64 3.28 12.37
CA THR A 68 -0.44 2.97 13.80
C THR A 68 1.00 3.16 14.27
N HIS A 69 1.21 4.00 15.29
CA HIS A 69 2.54 4.46 15.69
C HIS A 69 3.19 3.67 16.83
N PHE A 70 4.47 3.31 16.63
CA PHE A 70 5.39 2.95 17.74
C PHE A 70 6.18 4.15 18.27
N ARG A 71 6.47 5.13 17.39
CA ARG A 71 7.03 6.42 17.81
C ARG A 71 5.95 7.20 18.56
N ARG A 72 6.35 7.96 19.58
CA ARG A 72 5.43 8.87 20.28
C ARG A 72 5.32 10.19 19.53
N ASP A 73 4.10 10.61 19.22
CA ASP A 73 3.82 11.91 18.58
C ASP A 73 4.05 13.08 19.54
N LEU A 74 3.71 12.89 20.82
CA LEU A 74 4.05 13.81 21.91
C LEU A 74 4.90 13.08 22.96
N PRO A 75 6.00 13.68 23.48
CA PRO A 75 6.90 12.99 24.40
C PRO A 75 6.23 12.37 25.64
N ASN A 76 5.19 13.04 26.16
CA ASN A 76 4.48 12.64 27.38
C ASN A 76 3.28 11.71 27.12
N VAL A 77 2.85 11.53 25.87
CA VAL A 77 1.74 10.64 25.50
C VAL A 77 2.35 9.31 25.01
N PRO A 78 1.98 8.15 25.57
CA PRO A 78 2.45 6.87 25.06
C PRO A 78 2.02 6.65 23.61
N SER A 79 2.83 5.94 22.82
CA SER A 79 2.47 5.62 21.43
C SER A 79 1.27 4.68 21.36
N ASP A 80 0.69 4.49 20.18
CA ASP A 80 -0.43 3.57 19.97
C ASP A 80 -0.12 2.16 20.47
N LEU A 81 1.03 1.61 20.07
CA LEU A 81 1.47 0.30 20.53
C LEU A 81 1.74 0.24 22.05
N GLU A 82 2.22 1.31 22.68
CA GLU A 82 2.38 1.35 24.14
C GLU A 82 1.02 1.35 24.87
N GLN A 83 -0.03 1.85 24.23
CA GLN A 83 -1.41 1.82 24.70
C GLN A 83 -2.14 0.51 24.36
N MET A 84 -1.54 -0.36 23.52
CA MET A 84 -1.98 -1.73 23.23
C MET A 84 -1.03 -2.80 23.80
N PRO A 85 -0.84 -2.88 25.13
CA PRO A 85 0.11 -3.79 25.76
C PRO A 85 -0.13 -5.28 25.48
N SER A 86 -1.34 -5.74 25.18
CA SER A 86 -1.60 -7.14 24.80
C SER A 86 -0.90 -7.49 23.50
N LEU A 87 -0.95 -6.63 22.49
CA LEU A 87 -0.22 -6.79 21.24
C LEU A 87 1.29 -6.59 21.44
N LEU A 88 1.69 -5.45 22.00
CA LEU A 88 3.10 -5.11 22.15
C LEU A 88 3.87 -6.14 22.97
N ASN A 89 3.30 -6.60 24.09
CA ASN A 89 3.93 -7.64 24.90
C ASN A 89 3.87 -9.01 24.24
N PHE A 90 2.83 -9.32 23.46
CA PHE A 90 2.78 -10.56 22.71
C PHE A 90 3.95 -10.63 21.72
N ILE A 91 4.23 -9.56 20.98
CA ILE A 91 5.39 -9.51 20.08
C ILE A 91 6.70 -9.60 20.87
N LYS A 92 6.93 -8.68 21.83
CA LYS A 92 8.20 -8.60 22.56
C LYS A 92 8.52 -9.86 23.41
N LYS A 93 7.52 -10.60 23.88
CA LYS A 93 7.73 -11.81 24.69
C LYS A 93 7.82 -13.09 23.89
N ASN A 94 7.45 -13.07 22.61
CA ASN A 94 7.34 -14.31 21.82
C ASN A 94 8.05 -14.26 20.47
N GLY A 95 8.60 -13.11 20.07
CA GLY A 95 9.29 -12.95 18.80
C GLY A 95 10.16 -11.70 18.74
N THR A 96 10.11 -10.99 17.62
CA THR A 96 10.94 -9.80 17.39
C THR A 96 10.07 -8.66 16.86
N LEU A 97 10.09 -7.53 17.59
CA LEU A 97 9.60 -6.23 17.11
C LEU A 97 10.78 -5.46 16.51
N MET A 98 10.79 -5.25 15.20
CA MET A 98 11.74 -4.38 14.53
C MET A 98 11.18 -2.95 14.48
N THR A 99 11.98 -1.98 14.87
CA THR A 99 11.57 -0.56 14.94
C THR A 99 12.43 0.35 14.07
N ASN A 100 13.26 -0.26 13.22
CA ASN A 100 14.02 0.39 12.15
C ASN A 100 13.53 -0.16 10.80
N ASP A 101 12.21 -0.34 10.71
CA ASP A 101 11.49 -0.66 9.50
C ASP A 101 11.11 0.65 8.79
N HIS A 102 10.91 0.58 7.48
CA HIS A 102 10.56 1.75 6.68
C HIS A 102 9.43 1.41 5.71
N THR A 103 8.61 2.42 5.39
CA THR A 103 7.60 2.30 4.34
C THR A 103 8.20 2.47 2.93
N VAL A 104 7.35 2.36 1.91
CA VAL A 104 7.67 2.70 0.51
C VAL A 104 7.43 4.19 0.26
N LEU A 105 7.66 4.68 -0.98
CA LEU A 105 7.50 6.10 -1.31
C LEU A 105 6.80 6.24 -2.68
N ILE A 106 5.75 7.04 -2.84
CA ILE A 106 4.96 7.71 -1.78
C ILE A 106 4.23 6.63 -0.96
N SER A 107 4.32 6.73 0.37
CA SER A 107 3.60 5.83 1.25
C SER A 107 2.13 6.23 1.27
N HIS A 108 1.25 5.26 1.12
CA HIS A 108 -0.15 5.36 1.50
C HIS A 108 -0.65 3.95 1.76
N THR A 109 -1.82 3.82 2.40
CA THR A 109 -2.54 2.55 2.59
C THR A 109 -2.36 1.53 1.46
N ALA A 110 -2.67 1.90 0.21
CA ALA A 110 -2.53 1.01 -0.94
C ALA A 110 -1.07 0.62 -1.20
N GLY A 111 -0.16 1.59 -1.30
CA GLY A 111 1.26 1.35 -1.60
C GLY A 111 1.95 0.49 -0.55
N GLY A 112 1.73 0.79 0.74
CA GLY A 112 2.30 0.07 1.87
C GLY A 112 1.79 -1.37 1.96
N ILE A 113 0.47 -1.57 1.87
CA ILE A 113 -0.13 -2.91 1.88
C ILE A 113 0.32 -3.72 0.67
N LEU A 114 0.28 -3.15 -0.54
CA LEU A 114 0.65 -3.86 -1.76
C LEU A 114 2.13 -4.23 -1.78
N SER A 115 3.01 -3.39 -1.26
CA SER A 115 4.45 -3.71 -1.14
C SER A 115 4.69 -4.82 -0.12
N THR A 116 3.92 -4.83 0.98
CA THR A 116 3.92 -5.93 1.97
C THR A 116 3.41 -7.23 1.35
N LEU A 117 2.34 -7.16 0.56
CA LEU A 117 1.72 -8.31 -0.10
C LEU A 117 2.53 -8.86 -1.25
N THR A 118 3.32 -8.04 -1.96
CA THR A 118 4.04 -8.44 -3.19
C THR A 118 5.55 -8.53 -3.01
N GLY A 119 6.11 -7.93 -1.96
CA GLY A 119 7.57 -7.90 -1.76
C GLY A 119 8.34 -7.16 -2.86
N VAL A 120 7.68 -6.29 -3.62
CA VAL A 120 8.29 -5.43 -4.64
C VAL A 120 7.89 -3.98 -4.41
N TYR A 121 8.69 -3.03 -4.91
CA TYR A 121 8.39 -1.61 -4.78
C TYR A 121 7.26 -1.15 -5.74
N PRO A 122 6.67 0.04 -5.51
CA PRO A 122 5.53 0.53 -6.29
C PRO A 122 5.69 0.61 -7.81
N ASP A 123 6.89 0.82 -8.32
CA ASP A 123 7.19 0.81 -9.76
C ASP A 123 6.98 -0.55 -10.42
N ARG A 124 7.01 -1.64 -9.64
CA ARG A 124 6.81 -3.01 -10.14
C ARG A 124 5.39 -3.54 -9.98
N HIS A 125 4.52 -2.82 -9.27
CA HIS A 125 3.10 -3.13 -9.18
C HIS A 125 2.18 -1.97 -9.62
N GLY A 126 2.75 -0.83 -10.02
CA GLY A 126 2.09 0.27 -10.71
C GLY A 126 1.34 1.28 -9.83
N GLN A 127 1.61 1.30 -8.52
CA GLN A 127 0.94 2.17 -7.53
C GLN A 127 1.92 3.20 -6.94
N THR A 128 2.61 3.94 -7.80
CA THR A 128 3.76 4.81 -7.46
C THR A 128 3.42 6.13 -6.77
N VAL A 129 2.14 6.51 -6.74
CA VAL A 129 1.63 7.67 -5.98
C VAL A 129 0.82 7.15 -4.80
N SER A 130 -0.16 6.27 -5.05
CA SER A 130 -1.09 5.74 -4.05
C SER A 130 -1.88 6.87 -3.35
N ASN A 131 -3.00 6.67 -2.66
CA ASN A 131 -4.10 5.72 -2.83
C ASN A 131 -4.90 5.88 -4.14
N SER A 132 -4.48 6.80 -5.00
CA SER A 132 -4.97 7.01 -6.36
C SER A 132 -3.82 7.62 -7.17
N TYR A 133 -4.04 7.88 -8.45
CA TYR A 133 -3.03 8.50 -9.31
C TYR A 133 -3.70 9.26 -10.44
N VAL A 134 -2.95 10.11 -11.14
CA VAL A 134 -3.44 10.78 -12.35
C VAL A 134 -3.01 10.02 -13.59
N ARG A 135 -3.90 9.95 -14.59
CA ARG A 135 -3.53 9.58 -15.97
C ARG A 135 -3.74 10.77 -16.89
N THR A 136 -2.68 11.15 -17.61
CA THR A 136 -2.69 12.25 -18.59
C THR A 136 -3.04 11.72 -19.97
N SER A 137 -4.11 12.26 -20.56
CA SER A 137 -4.54 11.87 -21.90
C SER A 137 -3.70 12.51 -23.00
N THR A 138 -3.80 11.98 -24.23
CA THR A 138 -3.16 12.59 -25.42
C THR A 138 -3.74 13.95 -25.82
N THR A 139 -4.78 14.42 -25.12
CA THR A 139 -5.35 15.77 -25.29
C THR A 139 -5.02 16.72 -24.14
N GLY A 140 -4.19 16.28 -23.20
CA GLY A 140 -3.82 17.03 -22.00
C GLY A 140 -4.92 17.12 -20.96
N THR A 141 -5.87 16.18 -20.95
CA THR A 141 -6.89 16.08 -19.89
C THR A 141 -6.46 15.04 -18.87
N PHE A 142 -6.85 15.26 -17.61
CA PHE A 142 -6.49 14.37 -16.51
C PHE A 142 -7.68 13.50 -16.09
N SER A 143 -7.39 12.28 -15.65
CA SER A 143 -8.33 11.41 -14.95
C SER A 143 -7.68 10.88 -13.68
N PHE A 144 -8.48 10.57 -12.67
CA PHE A 144 -8.00 10.20 -11.33
C PHE A 144 -8.45 8.79 -10.94
N PRO A 145 -7.89 7.73 -11.52
CA PRO A 145 -8.21 6.39 -11.07
C PRO A 145 -7.83 6.14 -9.62
N SER A 146 -8.65 5.33 -8.97
CA SER A 146 -8.37 4.78 -7.64
C SER A 146 -7.33 3.65 -7.73
N SER A 147 -6.43 3.57 -6.75
CA SER A 147 -5.60 2.38 -6.54
C SER A 147 -6.45 1.20 -6.03
N PHE A 148 -7.54 1.49 -5.32
CA PHE A 148 -8.45 0.49 -4.76
C PHE A 148 -9.42 -0.05 -5.82
N GLY A 149 -9.28 -1.33 -6.12
CA GLY A 149 -10.04 -2.10 -7.09
C GLY A 149 -9.52 -3.52 -7.10
N TYR A 150 -10.33 -4.49 -7.52
CA TYR A 150 -9.94 -5.89 -7.46
C TYR A 150 -8.65 -6.16 -8.25
N TRP A 151 -7.85 -7.16 -7.84
CA TRP A 151 -6.49 -7.41 -8.35
C TRP A 151 -6.37 -7.41 -9.88
N THR A 152 -7.40 -7.89 -10.57
CA THR A 152 -7.46 -8.04 -12.02
C THR A 152 -8.31 -6.98 -12.72
N ASP A 153 -8.72 -5.94 -12.00
CA ASP A 153 -9.41 -4.81 -12.58
C ASP A 153 -8.49 -4.01 -13.49
N VAL A 154 -9.12 -3.41 -14.49
CA VAL A 154 -8.46 -2.57 -15.48
C VAL A 154 -8.87 -1.13 -15.26
N VAL A 155 -8.00 -0.23 -15.68
CA VAL A 155 -8.22 1.21 -15.66
C VAL A 155 -8.46 1.68 -17.09
N SER A 156 -9.46 2.51 -17.28
CA SER A 156 -9.77 3.09 -18.60
C SER A 156 -10.23 4.53 -18.46
N ALA A 157 -9.73 5.40 -19.32
CA ALA A 157 -10.16 6.78 -19.45
C ALA A 157 -10.08 7.23 -20.92
N ALA A 158 -10.85 8.25 -21.28
CA ALA A 158 -10.86 8.77 -22.65
C ALA A 158 -9.44 9.16 -23.11
N ASN A 159 -9.09 8.80 -24.34
CA ASN A 159 -7.78 9.09 -24.94
C ASN A 159 -6.57 8.56 -24.14
N THR A 160 -6.77 7.47 -23.38
CA THR A 160 -5.71 6.69 -22.71
C THR A 160 -5.88 5.20 -23.02
N PRO A 161 -4.81 4.39 -23.03
CA PRO A 161 -4.94 2.94 -23.14
C PRO A 161 -5.68 2.33 -21.95
N THR A 162 -6.46 1.26 -22.18
CA THR A 162 -6.96 0.42 -21.08
C THR A 162 -5.85 -0.53 -20.66
N VAL A 163 -5.52 -0.53 -19.37
CA VAL A 163 -4.41 -1.33 -18.80
C VAL A 163 -4.83 -1.93 -17.45
N PRO A 164 -4.16 -2.97 -16.94
CA PRO A 164 -4.37 -3.42 -15.56
C PRO A 164 -4.17 -2.28 -14.54
N ASN A 165 -4.92 -2.31 -13.45
CA ASN A 165 -4.66 -1.40 -12.32
C ASN A 165 -3.36 -1.81 -11.62
N MET A 166 -3.28 -3.08 -11.22
CA MET A 166 -2.05 -3.75 -10.78
C MET A 166 -1.21 -4.13 -12.00
N ILE A 167 -0.24 -3.29 -12.36
CA ILE A 167 0.52 -3.40 -13.62
C ILE A 167 2.02 -3.51 -13.38
N THR A 168 2.66 -4.47 -14.04
CA THR A 168 4.11 -4.69 -13.97
C THR A 168 4.86 -3.79 -14.96
N PRO A 169 6.21 -3.69 -14.87
CA PRO A 169 7.01 -2.95 -15.84
C PRO A 169 6.82 -3.43 -17.30
N GLU A 170 6.43 -4.69 -17.50
CA GLU A 170 6.14 -5.30 -18.79
C GLU A 170 4.73 -4.97 -19.33
N GLY A 171 3.92 -4.23 -18.56
CA GLY A 171 2.54 -3.88 -18.93
C GLY A 171 1.52 -5.01 -18.71
N LEU A 172 1.89 -6.05 -17.95
CA LEU A 172 1.01 -7.18 -17.61
C LEU A 172 0.39 -6.98 -16.23
N ASN A 173 -0.69 -7.70 -15.93
CA ASN A 173 -1.24 -7.75 -14.59
C ASN A 173 -0.24 -8.42 -13.64
N ALA A 174 -0.04 -7.84 -12.46
CA ALA A 174 0.87 -8.39 -11.46
C ALA A 174 0.42 -9.79 -11.00
N PRO A 175 1.34 -10.75 -10.77
CA PRO A 175 0.99 -12.03 -10.17
C PRO A 175 0.34 -11.87 -8.79
N ALA A 176 -0.68 -12.65 -8.50
CA ALA A 176 -1.50 -12.42 -7.31
C ALA A 176 -0.89 -13.01 -6.03
N PRO A 177 -0.97 -12.30 -4.88
CA PRO A 177 -0.20 -12.64 -3.69
C PRO A 177 -0.69 -13.91 -2.98
N TRP A 178 -1.94 -14.34 -3.22
CA TRP A 178 -2.52 -15.55 -2.63
C TRP A 178 -2.12 -16.84 -3.37
N VAL A 179 -1.58 -16.74 -4.58
CA VAL A 179 -1.32 -17.88 -5.46
C VAL A 179 -0.34 -18.91 -4.89
N PRO A 180 0.78 -18.54 -4.24
CA PRO A 180 1.66 -19.52 -3.62
C PRO A 180 0.96 -20.39 -2.57
N PHE A 181 -0.01 -19.83 -1.85
CA PHE A 181 -0.76 -20.53 -0.79
C PHE A 181 -1.85 -21.43 -1.37
N THR A 182 -2.65 -20.94 -2.32
CA THR A 182 -3.72 -21.75 -2.93
C THR A 182 -3.17 -22.91 -3.74
N ARG A 183 -2.01 -22.74 -4.40
CA ARG A 183 -1.26 -23.83 -5.05
C ARG A 183 -0.70 -24.84 -4.04
N ALA A 184 -0.38 -24.41 -2.83
CA ALA A 184 0.00 -25.28 -1.73
C ALA A 184 -1.20 -25.99 -1.05
N GLY A 185 -2.42 -25.79 -1.55
CA GLY A 185 -3.63 -26.42 -1.03
C GLY A 185 -4.27 -25.66 0.14
N CYS A 186 -3.88 -24.41 0.37
CA CYS A 186 -4.35 -23.58 1.47
C CYS A 186 -5.37 -22.55 0.99
N ASP A 187 -6.54 -22.50 1.64
CA ASP A 187 -7.48 -21.39 1.46
C ASP A 187 -6.93 -20.12 2.14
N VAL A 188 -7.13 -18.97 1.51
CA VAL A 188 -6.62 -17.66 1.94
C VAL A 188 -7.78 -16.72 2.19
N GLY A 189 -7.95 -16.28 3.43
CA GLY A 189 -8.88 -15.23 3.80
C GLY A 189 -8.27 -13.83 3.65
N ALA A 190 -9.05 -12.90 3.14
CA ALA A 190 -8.71 -11.49 3.07
C ALA A 190 -9.78 -10.66 3.79
N ILE A 191 -9.32 -9.83 4.72
CA ILE A 191 -10.17 -9.00 5.59
C ILE A 191 -9.75 -7.55 5.38
N ALA A 192 -10.46 -6.85 4.49
CA ALA A 192 -10.22 -5.47 4.08
C ALA A 192 -8.79 -5.18 3.56
N ALA A 193 -8.03 -6.21 3.19
CA ALA A 193 -6.70 -6.07 2.64
C ALA A 193 -6.76 -5.61 1.17
N ALA A 194 -6.01 -4.55 0.85
CA ALA A 194 -6.06 -3.85 -0.43
C ALA A 194 -5.93 -4.79 -1.65
N ASN A 195 -6.79 -4.57 -2.65
CA ASN A 195 -6.83 -5.23 -3.96
C ASN A 195 -7.02 -6.76 -3.97
N ILE A 196 -6.99 -7.44 -2.82
CA ILE A 196 -7.30 -8.87 -2.69
C ILE A 196 -8.72 -9.11 -2.15
N VAL A 197 -9.51 -8.05 -2.07
CA VAL A 197 -10.96 -8.05 -1.85
C VAL A 197 -11.62 -7.21 -2.94
N LEU A 198 -12.95 -7.25 -3.06
CA LEU A 198 -13.64 -6.20 -3.81
C LEU A 198 -13.60 -4.92 -2.96
N GLU A 199 -13.29 -3.79 -3.58
CA GLU A 199 -13.09 -2.49 -2.96
C GLU A 199 -14.11 -1.44 -3.42
N ASN A 200 -14.85 -1.74 -4.50
CA ASN A 200 -15.90 -0.88 -5.03
C ASN A 200 -17.13 -1.67 -5.51
N THR A 201 -18.26 -0.98 -5.62
CA THR A 201 -19.53 -1.54 -6.12
C THR A 201 -19.71 -1.28 -7.63
N GLY A 202 -18.62 -1.03 -8.36
CA GLY A 202 -18.64 -0.57 -9.73
C GLY A 202 -19.35 -1.54 -10.67
N THR A 203 -20.33 -1.04 -11.42
CA THR A 203 -21.08 -1.81 -12.44
C THR A 203 -20.72 -1.40 -13.87
N GLY A 204 -19.62 -0.65 -14.03
CA GLY A 204 -19.04 -0.28 -15.31
C GLY A 204 -18.06 -1.33 -15.84
N ALA A 205 -17.36 -1.00 -16.93
CA ALA A 205 -16.37 -1.90 -17.56
C ALA A 205 -15.10 -2.12 -16.70
N THR A 206 -14.89 -1.28 -15.69
CA THR A 206 -13.71 -1.26 -14.80
C THR A 206 -14.10 -1.43 -13.32
N GLY A 207 -15.26 -2.05 -13.06
CA GLY A 207 -15.81 -2.17 -11.72
C GLY A 207 -15.77 -3.60 -11.22
N ASP A 208 -15.47 -3.77 -9.93
CA ASP A 208 -15.24 -5.06 -9.30
C ASP A 208 -16.46 -6.00 -9.44
N VAL A 209 -17.67 -5.46 -9.23
CA VAL A 209 -18.91 -6.26 -9.30
C VAL A 209 -19.12 -6.78 -10.71
N THR A 210 -18.89 -5.95 -11.72
CA THR A 210 -18.92 -6.40 -13.12
C THR A 210 -17.86 -7.46 -13.37
N LYS A 211 -16.65 -7.26 -12.87
CA LYS A 211 -15.51 -8.15 -13.09
C LYS A 211 -15.76 -9.54 -12.52
N VAL A 212 -16.22 -9.62 -11.27
CA VAL A 212 -16.29 -10.87 -10.51
C VAL A 212 -17.62 -11.61 -10.71
N PHE A 213 -18.76 -10.90 -10.71
CA PHE A 213 -20.08 -11.53 -10.81
C PHE A 213 -20.66 -11.51 -12.23
N GLY A 214 -20.14 -10.64 -13.10
CA GLY A 214 -20.63 -10.50 -14.47
C GLY A 214 -21.94 -9.71 -14.60
N ILE A 215 -22.14 -9.09 -15.77
CA ILE A 215 -23.33 -8.31 -16.10
C ILE A 215 -24.58 -9.19 -16.05
N GLY A 216 -25.61 -8.72 -15.36
CA GLY A 216 -26.91 -9.39 -15.28
C GLY A 216 -27.06 -10.41 -14.15
N SER A 217 -25.99 -10.69 -13.40
CA SER A 217 -26.06 -11.48 -12.16
C SER A 217 -26.94 -10.78 -11.10
N PRO A 218 -27.47 -11.51 -10.10
CA PRO A 218 -28.19 -10.90 -8.98
C PRO A 218 -27.37 -9.85 -8.24
N GLN A 219 -26.07 -10.11 -8.03
CA GLN A 219 -25.14 -9.18 -7.39
C GLN A 219 -24.95 -7.90 -8.22
N PHE A 220 -24.83 -8.03 -9.54
CA PHE A 220 -24.79 -6.87 -10.43
C PHE A 220 -26.07 -6.04 -10.36
N GLN A 221 -27.25 -6.67 -10.33
CA GLN A 221 -28.52 -5.94 -10.22
C GLN A 221 -28.67 -5.22 -8.88
N GLU A 222 -28.22 -5.86 -7.79
CA GLU A 222 -28.17 -5.22 -6.48
C GLU A 222 -27.23 -4.01 -6.49
N ALA A 223 -26.03 -4.15 -7.05
CA ALA A 223 -25.09 -3.03 -7.18
C ALA A 223 -25.63 -1.91 -8.08
N VAL A 224 -26.34 -2.20 -9.18
CA VAL A 224 -27.00 -1.17 -10.01
C VAL A 224 -28.04 -0.41 -9.19
N ALA A 225 -28.91 -1.10 -8.47
CA ALA A 225 -29.91 -0.47 -7.62
C ALA A 225 -29.24 0.34 -6.49
N SER A 226 -28.22 -0.25 -5.86
CA SER A 226 -27.43 0.36 -4.80
C SER A 226 -26.68 1.59 -5.29
N ASN A 227 -26.20 1.65 -6.54
CA ASN A 227 -25.52 2.81 -7.13
C ASN A 227 -26.50 3.90 -7.63
N ALA A 228 -27.77 3.55 -7.85
CA ALA A 228 -28.82 4.48 -8.29
C ALA A 228 -29.59 5.16 -7.12
N ALA A 229 -29.57 4.59 -5.91
CA ALA A 229 -30.18 5.16 -4.71
C ALA A 229 -29.62 6.57 -4.32
N PRO A 230 -30.19 7.32 -3.37
CA PRO A 230 -29.60 8.56 -2.87
C PRO A 230 -28.37 8.31 -1.97
N ALA A 231 -27.35 9.17 -2.04
CA ALA A 231 -26.21 9.13 -1.13
C ALA A 231 -26.64 9.25 0.34
N GLY A 232 -25.90 8.62 1.26
CA GLY A 232 -26.23 8.64 2.69
C GLY A 232 -27.49 7.87 3.08
N THR A 233 -27.88 6.84 2.32
CA THR A 233 -29.02 5.97 2.64
C THR A 233 -28.60 4.50 2.75
N ALA A 234 -29.36 3.72 3.52
CA ALA A 234 -29.18 2.27 3.63
C ALA A 234 -29.20 1.58 2.25
N ALA A 235 -30.12 1.99 1.37
CA ALA A 235 -30.21 1.47 0.02
C ALA A 235 -28.97 1.76 -0.84
N ARG A 236 -28.29 2.90 -0.61
CA ARG A 236 -27.00 3.21 -1.28
C ARG A 236 -25.85 2.36 -0.74
N ALA A 237 -25.84 2.08 0.56
CA ALA A 237 -24.78 1.31 1.22
C ALA A 237 -24.86 -0.20 0.92
N LYS A 238 -26.06 -0.71 0.59
CA LYS A 238 -26.37 -2.15 0.52
C LYS A 238 -25.33 -3.00 -0.22
N ALA A 239 -24.98 -2.65 -1.47
CA ALA A 239 -24.01 -3.44 -2.24
C ALA A 239 -22.59 -3.37 -1.67
N GLN A 240 -22.23 -2.26 -1.01
CA GLN A 240 -20.93 -2.15 -0.33
C GLN A 240 -20.91 -3.08 0.89
N THR A 241 -21.97 -3.07 1.68
CA THR A 241 -22.15 -3.95 2.85
C THR A 241 -22.08 -5.44 2.46
N ASP A 242 -22.66 -5.80 1.32
CA ASP A 242 -22.80 -7.20 0.91
C ASP A 242 -21.58 -7.77 0.16
N PHE A 243 -20.91 -6.96 -0.68
CA PHE A 243 -19.92 -7.47 -1.64
C PHE A 243 -18.48 -7.02 -1.38
N VAL A 244 -18.27 -5.90 -0.70
CA VAL A 244 -16.95 -5.27 -0.55
C VAL A 244 -16.26 -5.77 0.73
N GLY A 245 -14.93 -5.68 0.76
CA GLY A 245 -14.14 -5.74 1.99
C GLY A 245 -13.77 -7.13 2.49
N PHE A 246 -14.38 -8.21 1.99
CA PHE A 246 -14.03 -9.58 2.40
C PHE A 246 -13.87 -10.50 1.20
N ALA A 247 -12.88 -11.38 1.24
CA ALA A 247 -12.72 -12.46 0.28
C ALA A 247 -12.18 -13.74 0.93
N ILE A 248 -12.47 -14.89 0.33
CA ILE A 248 -11.77 -16.15 0.58
C ILE A 248 -11.34 -16.70 -0.78
N HIS A 249 -10.04 -16.68 -1.07
CA HIS A 249 -9.45 -17.31 -2.26
C HIS A 249 -9.11 -18.75 -1.93
N CYS A 250 -9.79 -19.70 -2.56
CA CYS A 250 -9.65 -21.09 -2.21
C CYS A 250 -8.61 -21.83 -3.04
N ALA A 251 -7.98 -22.81 -2.40
CA ALA A 251 -7.27 -23.87 -3.08
C ALA A 251 -8.19 -24.60 -4.08
N GLN A 252 -7.59 -25.14 -5.14
CA GLN A 252 -8.33 -25.85 -6.16
C GLN A 252 -9.09 -27.04 -5.57
N GLY A 253 -10.41 -27.07 -5.78
CA GLY A 253 -11.28 -28.13 -5.27
C GLY A 253 -11.67 -28.00 -3.79
N SER A 254 -11.33 -26.90 -3.10
CA SER A 254 -11.83 -26.66 -1.74
C SER A 254 -13.36 -26.63 -1.71
N SER A 255 -13.94 -27.33 -0.74
CA SER A 255 -15.39 -27.31 -0.51
C SER A 255 -15.90 -25.97 -0.02
N VAL A 256 -15.03 -25.12 0.56
CA VAL A 256 -15.39 -23.79 1.06
C VAL A 256 -15.95 -22.93 -0.08
N CYS A 257 -15.23 -22.85 -1.20
CA CYS A 257 -15.63 -22.06 -2.36
C CYS A 257 -16.38 -22.86 -3.43
N ALA A 258 -16.96 -24.03 -3.11
CA ALA A 258 -17.64 -24.87 -4.10
C ALA A 258 -18.77 -24.14 -4.86
N ASN A 259 -19.48 -23.24 -4.17
CA ASN A 259 -20.53 -22.38 -4.73
C ASN A 259 -20.04 -20.94 -5.00
N GLY A 260 -18.72 -20.72 -4.97
CA GLY A 260 -18.09 -19.43 -5.20
C GLY A 260 -17.97 -19.06 -6.68
N GLN A 261 -17.42 -17.87 -6.90
CA GLN A 261 -17.09 -17.37 -8.24
C GLN A 261 -15.77 -17.98 -8.72
N ASP A 262 -15.56 -17.99 -10.03
CA ASP A 262 -14.25 -18.33 -10.57
C ASP A 262 -13.24 -17.24 -10.19
N ASP A 263 -12.12 -17.63 -9.58
CA ASP A 263 -11.05 -16.71 -9.19
C ASP A 263 -10.09 -16.56 -10.38
N LEU A 264 -10.40 -15.61 -11.26
CA LEU A 264 -9.75 -15.51 -12.57
C LEU A 264 -8.46 -14.69 -12.49
N LEU A 265 -7.33 -15.34 -12.80
CA LEU A 265 -6.03 -14.68 -13.03
C LEU A 265 -5.46 -15.06 -14.42
N PRO A 266 -5.95 -14.45 -15.52
CA PRO A 266 -5.62 -14.88 -16.88
C PRO A 266 -4.13 -14.74 -17.25
N GLN A 267 -3.40 -13.85 -16.57
CA GLN A 267 -1.99 -13.57 -16.81
C GLN A 267 -1.08 -14.16 -15.73
N GLU A 268 -1.62 -14.95 -14.79
CA GLU A 268 -0.83 -15.60 -13.76
C GLU A 268 0.19 -16.58 -14.37
N PRO A 269 1.49 -16.44 -14.08
CA PRO A 269 2.50 -17.37 -14.55
C PRO A 269 2.15 -18.82 -14.22
N ASN A 270 2.31 -19.73 -15.20
CA ASN A 270 1.92 -21.14 -15.14
C ASN A 270 0.41 -21.43 -15.02
N GLY A 271 -0.45 -20.41 -15.18
CA GLY A 271 -1.91 -20.54 -15.22
C GLY A 271 -2.57 -20.68 -13.85
N TYR A 272 -3.86 -20.35 -13.79
CA TYR A 272 -4.67 -20.33 -12.56
C TYR A 272 -6.13 -20.71 -12.83
N VAL A 273 -6.34 -21.81 -13.55
CA VAL A 273 -7.69 -22.25 -13.98
C VAL A 273 -8.31 -23.19 -12.96
N GLY A 274 -9.61 -23.00 -12.67
CA GLY A 274 -10.39 -23.88 -11.79
C GLY A 274 -10.27 -23.55 -10.30
N PHE A 275 -9.59 -22.45 -9.95
CA PHE A 275 -9.62 -21.86 -8.62
C PHE A 275 -10.91 -21.06 -8.44
N LYS A 276 -11.40 -20.98 -7.21
CA LYS A 276 -12.66 -20.31 -6.86
C LYS A 276 -12.48 -19.42 -5.64
N ALA A 277 -13.35 -18.44 -5.52
CA ALA A 277 -13.37 -17.53 -4.38
C ALA A 277 -14.79 -17.20 -3.90
N LEU A 278 -14.91 -16.85 -2.62
CA LEU A 278 -16.08 -16.20 -2.04
C LEU A 278 -15.78 -14.72 -1.85
N PHE A 279 -16.78 -13.87 -2.11
CA PHE A 279 -16.64 -12.41 -2.01
C PHE A 279 -17.77 -11.79 -1.19
N GLY A 280 -17.37 -10.86 -0.32
CA GLY A 280 -18.26 -10.07 0.51
C GLY A 280 -18.90 -10.83 1.66
N ALA A 281 -19.42 -10.07 2.62
CA ALA A 281 -20.10 -10.62 3.79
C ALA A 281 -21.32 -11.47 3.40
N GLN A 282 -21.98 -11.17 2.27
CA GLN A 282 -23.14 -11.92 1.80
C GLN A 282 -22.82 -13.41 1.58
N GLN A 283 -21.62 -13.73 1.04
CA GLN A 283 -21.18 -15.11 0.82
C GLN A 283 -20.42 -15.68 2.01
N ILE A 284 -19.65 -14.85 2.73
CA ILE A 284 -18.72 -15.30 3.76
C ILE A 284 -19.41 -15.48 5.14
N ASN A 285 -20.31 -14.57 5.54
CA ASN A 285 -20.96 -14.67 6.85
C ASN A 285 -21.74 -15.98 7.02
N PRO A 286 -22.47 -16.50 6.01
CA PRO A 286 -23.12 -17.79 6.14
C PRO A 286 -22.17 -18.95 6.40
N PHE A 287 -20.99 -18.96 5.76
CA PHE A 287 -19.96 -19.96 6.00
C PHE A 287 -19.40 -19.86 7.43
N LEU A 288 -19.11 -18.65 7.90
CA LEU A 288 -18.51 -18.43 9.22
C LEU A 288 -19.50 -18.71 10.37
N THR A 289 -20.75 -18.32 10.21
CA THR A 289 -21.77 -18.40 11.27
C THR A 289 -22.63 -19.65 11.22
N GLY A 290 -22.76 -20.28 10.04
CA GLY A 290 -23.77 -21.32 9.79
C GLY A 290 -25.21 -20.78 9.76
N GLN A 291 -25.39 -19.47 9.66
CA GLN A 291 -26.67 -18.76 9.63
C GLN A 291 -26.89 -18.06 8.28
N PRO A 292 -28.10 -17.58 7.96
CA PRO A 292 -28.31 -16.73 6.79
C PRO A 292 -27.48 -15.45 6.84
N SER A 293 -27.17 -14.86 5.68
CA SER A 293 -26.36 -13.63 5.58
C SER A 293 -26.98 -12.41 6.28
N SER A 294 -28.28 -12.46 6.58
CA SER A 294 -28.98 -11.46 7.39
C SER A 294 -28.65 -11.53 8.89
N VAL A 295 -27.81 -12.46 9.34
CA VAL A 295 -27.32 -12.54 10.72
C VAL A 295 -25.87 -12.04 10.73
N PRO A 296 -25.57 -10.97 11.48
CA PRO A 296 -24.23 -10.42 11.53
C PRO A 296 -23.27 -11.37 12.26
N LEU A 297 -21.99 -11.35 11.87
CA LEU A 297 -20.94 -11.85 12.74
C LEU A 297 -20.87 -10.95 13.98
N ILE A 298 -20.52 -11.52 15.13
CA ILE A 298 -20.31 -10.76 16.37
C ILE A 298 -18.82 -10.44 16.49
N ASP A 299 -18.51 -9.19 16.79
CA ASP A 299 -17.15 -8.71 17.00
C ASP A 299 -16.53 -9.27 18.29
N LEU A 300 -15.26 -8.95 18.56
CA LEU A 300 -14.57 -9.44 19.76
C LEU A 300 -15.05 -8.82 21.08
N LEU A 301 -15.84 -7.74 21.03
CA LEU A 301 -16.39 -7.03 22.17
C LEU A 301 -17.90 -7.30 22.36
N GLY A 302 -18.46 -8.23 21.58
CA GLY A 302 -19.83 -8.70 21.70
C GLY A 302 -20.89 -7.90 20.93
N GLN A 303 -20.48 -6.98 20.05
CA GLN A 303 -21.41 -6.20 19.21
C GLN A 303 -21.64 -6.86 17.85
N PRO A 304 -22.83 -6.70 17.24
CA PRO A 304 -23.07 -7.14 15.88
C PRO A 304 -22.27 -6.28 14.89
N ILE A 305 -21.57 -6.92 13.96
CA ILE A 305 -20.87 -6.24 12.87
C ILE A 305 -21.88 -5.85 11.79
N THR A 306 -22.09 -4.55 11.63
CA THR A 306 -23.02 -3.97 10.67
C THR A 306 -22.46 -2.72 10.03
N ASP A 307 -22.99 -2.36 8.85
CA ASP A 307 -22.75 -1.05 8.25
C ASP A 307 -23.29 0.11 9.12
N PRO A 308 -22.95 1.37 8.78
CA PRO A 308 -23.43 2.54 9.52
C PRO A 308 -24.97 2.70 9.57
N PHE A 309 -25.73 1.92 8.77
CA PHE A 309 -27.19 1.88 8.76
C PHE A 309 -27.77 0.63 9.47
N GLY A 310 -26.93 -0.16 10.14
CA GLY A 310 -27.34 -1.37 10.87
C GLY A 310 -27.56 -2.60 10.00
N GLN A 311 -27.10 -2.60 8.75
CA GLN A 311 -27.20 -3.77 7.87
C GLN A 311 -26.05 -4.75 8.17
N PRO A 312 -26.33 -6.04 8.41
CA PRO A 312 -25.30 -7.05 8.62
C PRO A 312 -24.33 -7.16 7.44
N GLY A 313 -23.04 -7.03 7.70
CA GLY A 313 -22.00 -7.19 6.68
C GLY A 313 -20.82 -6.26 6.87
N PHE A 314 -20.17 -5.90 5.76
CA PHE A 314 -18.98 -5.06 5.77
C PHE A 314 -19.30 -3.65 6.31
N PRO A 315 -18.61 -3.18 7.37
CA PRO A 315 -18.92 -1.88 7.96
C PRO A 315 -18.38 -0.67 7.18
N GLY A 316 -17.63 -0.91 6.09
CA GLY A 316 -16.76 0.09 5.47
C GLY A 316 -15.34 -0.02 6.04
N PHE A 317 -14.32 0.44 5.30
CA PHE A 317 -12.93 0.28 5.74
C PHE A 317 -12.61 1.09 7.00
N ASP A 318 -13.18 2.29 7.17
CA ASP A 318 -13.06 3.08 8.41
C ASP A 318 -13.65 2.32 9.62
N GLY A 319 -14.67 1.49 9.39
CA GLY A 319 -15.30 0.64 10.40
C GLY A 319 -14.57 -0.68 10.67
N MET A 320 -13.40 -0.89 10.08
CA MET A 320 -12.57 -2.08 10.32
C MET A 320 -11.68 -1.92 11.55
N GLU A 321 -12.30 -1.51 12.65
CA GLU A 321 -11.68 -1.44 13.96
C GLU A 321 -11.16 -2.82 14.41
N ALA A 322 -10.20 -2.86 15.33
CA ALA A 322 -9.57 -4.11 15.76
C ALA A 322 -10.58 -5.19 16.20
N ALA A 323 -11.66 -4.81 16.89
CA ALA A 323 -12.70 -5.76 17.33
C ALA A 323 -13.41 -6.46 16.16
N VAL A 324 -13.61 -5.75 15.05
CA VAL A 324 -14.25 -6.25 13.83
C VAL A 324 -13.29 -7.15 13.06
N THR A 325 -12.12 -6.62 12.70
CA THR A 325 -11.13 -7.33 11.88
C THR A 325 -10.70 -8.63 12.53
N LEU A 326 -10.33 -8.58 13.80
CA LEU A 326 -9.82 -9.74 14.52
C LEU A 326 -10.91 -10.81 14.76
N ALA A 327 -12.19 -10.42 14.79
CA ALA A 327 -13.29 -11.38 14.84
C ALA A 327 -13.43 -12.19 13.55
N TYR A 328 -13.27 -11.53 12.39
CA TYR A 328 -13.23 -12.22 11.09
C TYR A 328 -12.01 -13.12 10.97
N VAL A 329 -10.83 -12.65 11.36
CA VAL A 329 -9.60 -13.46 11.38
C VAL A 329 -9.81 -14.72 12.24
N ALA A 330 -10.25 -14.57 13.49
CA ALA A 330 -10.48 -15.71 14.37
C ALA A 330 -11.52 -16.68 13.79
N ALA A 331 -12.65 -16.17 13.29
CA ALA A 331 -13.71 -17.00 12.70
C ALA A 331 -13.25 -17.77 11.46
N MET A 332 -12.44 -17.15 10.58
CA MET A 332 -11.88 -17.82 9.40
C MET A 332 -10.96 -18.98 9.80
N HIS A 333 -10.06 -18.75 10.76
CA HIS A 333 -9.16 -19.79 11.27
C HIS A 333 -9.91 -20.94 11.97
N GLU A 334 -10.93 -20.63 12.79
CA GLU A 334 -11.81 -21.62 13.43
C GLU A 334 -12.59 -22.46 12.41
N ARG A 335 -12.81 -21.93 11.19
CA ARG A 335 -13.51 -22.60 10.08
C ARG A 335 -12.57 -23.25 9.07
N GLY A 336 -11.29 -23.35 9.39
CA GLY A 336 -10.32 -24.09 8.59
C GLY A 336 -9.71 -23.31 7.43
N ILE A 337 -9.74 -21.97 7.47
CA ILE A 337 -8.97 -21.11 6.58
C ILE A 337 -7.60 -20.84 7.24
N PRO A 338 -6.50 -21.45 6.76
CA PRO A 338 -5.22 -21.43 7.46
C PRO A 338 -4.43 -20.13 7.29
N VAL A 339 -4.72 -19.31 6.28
CA VAL A 339 -3.96 -18.09 5.96
C VAL A 339 -4.91 -16.90 5.94
N THR A 340 -4.59 -15.84 6.67
CA THR A 340 -5.34 -14.58 6.62
C THR A 340 -4.44 -13.36 6.44
N PHE A 341 -4.90 -12.42 5.61
CA PHE A 341 -4.37 -11.07 5.48
C PHE A 341 -5.45 -10.09 5.90
N ALA A 342 -5.14 -9.21 6.84
CA ALA A 342 -6.13 -8.40 7.51
C ALA A 342 -5.66 -6.95 7.67
N TYR A 343 -6.59 -6.02 7.47
CA TYR A 343 -6.42 -4.59 7.68
C TYR A 343 -7.14 -4.13 8.96
N ILE A 344 -6.53 -3.23 9.73
CA ILE A 344 -7.16 -2.55 10.87
C ILE A 344 -7.09 -1.04 10.63
N SER A 345 -8.23 -0.34 10.74
CA SER A 345 -8.29 1.12 10.60
C SER A 345 -7.48 1.84 11.68
N ASP A 346 -7.07 3.06 11.38
CA ASP A 346 -6.33 3.92 12.29
C ASP A 346 -7.11 4.13 13.60
N ALA A 347 -6.41 4.57 14.65
CA ALA A 347 -7.05 4.89 15.92
C ALA A 347 -7.19 6.39 16.17
N HIS A 348 -6.66 7.23 15.28
CA HIS A 348 -6.58 8.68 15.47
C HIS A 348 -7.71 9.46 14.80
N ASP A 349 -8.55 8.80 13.99
CA ASP A 349 -9.75 9.39 13.42
C ASP A 349 -11.02 8.86 14.11
N PHE A 350 -12.08 9.66 14.10
CA PHE A 350 -13.37 9.23 14.61
C PHE A 350 -14.15 8.40 13.59
N HIS A 351 -14.32 7.11 13.87
CA HIS A 351 -14.93 6.11 12.97
C HIS A 351 -16.46 5.90 13.16
N GLY A 352 -17.15 6.82 13.83
CA GLY A 352 -18.53 6.62 14.31
C GLY A 352 -19.62 6.28 13.27
N VAL A 353 -20.84 6.04 13.75
CA VAL A 353 -22.02 5.60 12.94
C VAL A 353 -22.57 6.66 11.95
N ALA A 354 -23.49 6.25 11.07
CA ALA A 354 -24.05 7.12 10.03
C ALA A 354 -24.63 8.43 10.58
N GLY A 355 -24.31 9.54 9.90
CA GLY A 355 -24.72 10.88 10.30
C GLY A 355 -23.70 11.61 11.17
N ASN A 356 -22.64 10.94 11.61
CA ASN A 356 -21.51 11.59 12.26
C ASN A 356 -20.61 12.31 11.25
N GLN A 357 -20.07 13.45 11.66
CA GLN A 357 -19.00 14.13 10.94
C GLN A 357 -17.67 13.48 11.32
N HIS A 358 -16.88 13.11 10.32
CA HIS A 358 -15.51 12.66 10.52
C HIS A 358 -14.69 13.78 11.17
N VAL A 359 -13.88 13.45 12.16
CA VAL A 359 -12.98 14.38 12.85
C VAL A 359 -11.69 13.65 13.17
N ALA A 360 -10.57 14.35 12.99
CA ALA A 360 -9.28 13.85 13.45
C ALA A 360 -9.09 14.19 14.93
N PHE A 361 -8.50 13.27 15.68
CA PHE A 361 -8.09 13.49 17.06
C PHE A 361 -6.64 13.95 17.14
N GLY A 362 -6.33 14.79 18.13
CA GLY A 362 -4.93 15.05 18.48
C GLY A 362 -4.34 13.96 19.39
N PRO A 363 -3.01 13.82 19.46
CA PRO A 363 -2.38 12.86 20.36
C PRO A 363 -2.83 13.07 21.81
N GLY A 364 -3.25 11.99 22.47
CA GLY A 364 -3.72 12.01 23.86
C GLY A 364 -5.12 12.61 24.05
N ASP A 365 -5.87 12.90 22.97
CA ASP A 365 -7.28 13.22 23.06
C ASP A 365 -8.05 12.02 23.66
N ALA A 366 -9.10 12.30 24.43
CA ALA A 366 -9.91 11.28 25.07
C ALA A 366 -10.58 10.33 24.07
N GLY A 367 -10.95 10.81 22.87
CA GLY A 367 -11.50 9.97 21.80
C GLY A 367 -10.49 8.94 21.29
N TYR A 368 -9.29 9.41 20.93
CA TYR A 368 -8.19 8.57 20.48
C TYR A 368 -7.79 7.53 21.53
N VAL A 369 -7.57 7.95 22.78
CA VAL A 369 -7.20 7.03 23.88
C VAL A 369 -8.30 5.99 24.15
N ALA A 370 -9.57 6.36 23.98
CA ALA A 370 -10.68 5.40 24.09
C ALA A 370 -10.67 4.35 22.97
N GLN A 371 -10.37 4.74 21.72
CA GLN A 371 -10.25 3.80 20.60
C GLN A 371 -9.08 2.83 20.80
N LEU A 372 -7.90 3.35 21.21
CA LEU A 372 -6.74 2.49 21.53
C LEU A 372 -7.02 1.52 22.67
N ARG A 373 -7.79 1.94 23.67
CA ARG A 373 -8.25 1.04 24.73
C ARG A 373 -9.18 -0.06 24.21
N ALA A 374 -10.09 0.26 23.29
CA ALA A 374 -10.93 -0.75 22.64
C ALA A 374 -10.09 -1.73 21.82
N TYR A 375 -9.04 -1.25 21.14
CA TYR A 375 -8.12 -2.09 20.38
C TYR A 375 -7.33 -3.02 21.32
N GLU A 376 -6.85 -2.51 22.46
CA GLU A 376 -6.22 -3.33 23.50
C GLU A 376 -7.14 -4.45 24.00
N GLU A 377 -8.40 -4.11 24.34
CA GLU A 377 -9.40 -5.08 24.78
C GLU A 377 -9.69 -6.14 23.69
N ALA A 378 -9.75 -5.73 22.42
CA ALA A 378 -9.92 -6.62 21.29
C ALA A 378 -8.72 -7.56 21.09
N PHE A 379 -7.47 -7.08 21.18
CA PHE A 379 -6.28 -7.94 21.09
C PHE A 379 -6.21 -8.95 22.24
N ALA A 380 -6.55 -8.53 23.46
CA ALA A 380 -6.64 -9.44 24.60
C ALA A 380 -7.67 -10.57 24.35
N ALA A 381 -8.86 -10.22 23.87
CA ALA A 381 -9.91 -11.16 23.52
C ALA A 381 -9.51 -12.07 22.34
N PHE A 382 -8.84 -11.52 21.33
CA PHE A 382 -8.36 -12.24 20.15
C PHE A 382 -7.41 -13.37 20.52
N PHE A 383 -6.34 -13.06 21.28
CA PHE A 383 -5.37 -14.07 21.69
C PHE A 383 -5.99 -15.13 22.61
N ALA A 384 -6.96 -14.76 23.45
CA ALA A 384 -7.70 -15.71 24.27
C ALA A 384 -8.56 -16.65 23.41
N ARG A 385 -9.26 -16.11 22.40
CA ARG A 385 -10.10 -16.87 21.46
C ARG A 385 -9.29 -17.84 20.61
N LEU A 386 -8.19 -17.38 20.01
CA LEU A 386 -7.29 -18.25 19.24
C LEU A 386 -6.73 -19.38 20.09
N ARG A 387 -6.27 -19.08 21.32
CA ARG A 387 -5.75 -20.11 22.23
C ARG A 387 -6.81 -21.15 22.58
N ALA A 388 -8.07 -20.74 22.75
CA ALA A 388 -9.17 -21.67 23.00
C ALA A 388 -9.43 -22.61 21.80
N ALA A 389 -9.12 -22.16 20.58
CA ALA A 389 -9.14 -22.97 19.36
C ALA A 389 -7.85 -23.78 19.13
N GLY A 390 -6.87 -23.72 20.04
CA GLY A 390 -5.57 -24.39 19.88
C GLY A 390 -4.63 -23.69 18.89
N ILE A 391 -4.90 -22.42 18.57
CA ILE A 391 -4.09 -21.58 17.68
C ILE A 391 -3.27 -20.64 18.55
N ASP A 392 -1.95 -20.79 18.52
CA ASP A 392 -1.05 -19.93 19.28
C ASP A 392 0.33 -19.82 18.62
N LYS A 393 1.27 -19.16 19.31
CA LYS A 393 2.63 -18.93 18.81
C LYS A 393 3.44 -20.19 18.48
N HIS A 394 3.00 -21.38 18.90
CA HIS A 394 3.72 -22.63 18.65
C HIS A 394 3.32 -23.28 17.31
N ASN A 395 2.19 -22.87 16.73
CA ASN A 395 1.72 -23.39 15.43
C ASN A 395 1.30 -22.31 14.43
N THR A 396 1.51 -21.05 14.76
CA THR A 396 1.06 -19.90 13.96
C THR A 396 2.19 -18.93 13.73
N LEU A 397 2.37 -18.52 12.48
CA LEU A 397 3.17 -17.35 12.12
C LEU A 397 2.26 -16.11 12.18
N PHE A 398 2.51 -15.26 13.17
CA PHE A 398 1.91 -13.93 13.24
C PHE A 398 2.88 -12.90 12.69
N VAL A 399 2.35 -12.02 11.83
CA VAL A 399 3.04 -10.84 11.33
C VAL A 399 2.15 -9.64 11.60
N PHE A 400 2.67 -8.64 12.31
CA PHE A 400 2.00 -7.38 12.59
C PHE A 400 2.83 -6.26 12.01
N THR A 401 2.27 -5.42 11.17
CA THR A 401 2.97 -4.28 10.57
C THR A 401 2.02 -3.12 10.39
N VAL A 402 2.52 -1.98 9.94
CA VAL A 402 1.73 -0.84 9.51
C VAL A 402 1.98 -0.62 8.01
N ASP A 403 1.10 0.10 7.31
CA ASP A 403 1.29 0.51 5.92
C ASP A 403 2.14 1.78 5.76
N GLU A 404 2.18 2.64 6.79
CA GLU A 404 3.01 3.85 6.89
C GLU A 404 2.98 4.46 8.31
N GLY A 405 3.71 5.54 8.53
CA GLY A 405 3.52 6.42 9.69
C GLY A 405 2.99 7.79 9.26
N ASP A 406 2.60 8.61 10.22
CA ASP A 406 2.02 9.94 9.98
C ASP A 406 2.71 11.05 10.77
N HIS A 407 2.48 12.28 10.34
CA HIS A 407 2.81 13.51 11.02
C HIS A 407 1.56 14.22 11.53
N PHE A 408 1.48 14.43 12.84
CA PHE A 408 0.41 15.20 13.45
C PHE A 408 0.52 16.71 13.14
N VAL A 409 -0.54 17.29 12.60
CA VAL A 409 -0.68 18.73 12.36
C VAL A 409 -1.65 19.35 13.36
N GLY A 410 -1.11 20.15 14.27
CA GLY A 410 -1.90 20.87 15.27
C GLY A 410 -1.05 21.50 16.37
N VAL A 411 -1.73 22.00 17.40
CA VAL A 411 -1.08 22.63 18.56
C VAL A 411 -0.47 21.56 19.47
N THR A 412 0.85 21.60 19.67
CA THR A 412 1.54 20.70 20.60
C THR A 412 1.07 20.92 22.06
N LYS A 413 0.62 19.86 22.72
CA LYS A 413 0.24 19.88 24.15
C LYS A 413 1.37 19.32 25.03
N THR A 414 1.66 20.00 26.14
CA THR A 414 2.78 19.64 27.03
C THR A 414 2.38 19.26 28.46
N ASN A 415 1.18 19.65 28.90
CA ASN A 415 0.70 19.48 30.29
C ASN A 415 -0.30 18.33 30.46
N CYS A 416 -0.23 17.31 29.60
CA CYS A 416 -1.10 16.13 29.59
C CYS A 416 -0.27 14.89 29.24
N ASP A 417 -0.81 13.71 29.55
CA ASP A 417 -0.22 12.41 29.20
C ASP A 417 -1.20 11.51 28.41
N GLY A 418 -2.41 12.02 28.12
CA GLY A 418 -3.48 11.32 27.41
C GLY A 418 -4.19 10.25 28.25
N VAL A 419 -3.44 9.48 29.06
CA VAL A 419 -3.95 8.30 29.77
C VAL A 419 -4.55 8.66 31.14
N HIS A 420 -3.87 9.47 31.94
CA HIS A 420 -4.35 9.90 33.26
C HIS A 420 -4.92 11.32 33.21
N THR A 421 -4.31 12.17 32.40
CA THR A 421 -4.73 13.54 32.13
C THR A 421 -4.92 13.69 30.62
N PRO A 422 -6.17 13.68 30.12
CA PRO A 422 -6.44 13.85 28.70
C PRO A 422 -5.86 15.15 28.15
N CYS A 423 -5.36 15.11 26.92
CA CYS A 423 -5.01 16.31 26.18
C CYS A 423 -6.28 16.95 25.62
N VAL A 424 -6.46 18.25 25.89
CA VAL A 424 -7.65 18.99 25.45
C VAL A 424 -7.26 19.97 24.36
N TYR A 425 -7.88 19.81 23.20
CA TYR A 425 -7.73 20.67 22.03
C TYR A 425 -8.97 21.57 21.86
N GLY A 426 -8.71 22.85 21.58
CA GLY A 426 -9.72 23.85 21.25
C GLY A 426 -10.08 23.83 19.77
N VAL A 427 -10.99 24.73 19.38
CA VAL A 427 -11.39 24.92 17.99
C VAL A 427 -10.18 25.31 17.14
N ASN A 428 -9.98 24.61 16.02
CA ASN A 428 -8.85 24.79 15.10
C ASN A 428 -7.48 24.62 15.77
N GLU A 429 -7.38 23.81 16.83
CA GLU A 429 -6.08 23.39 17.38
C GLU A 429 -5.62 22.02 16.85
N VAL A 430 -6.45 21.36 16.03
CA VAL A 430 -6.19 20.09 15.35
C VAL A 430 -6.63 20.27 13.89
N GLY A 431 -5.77 19.89 12.95
CA GLY A 431 -6.08 19.94 11.52
C GLY A 431 -4.86 20.24 10.66
N GLU A 432 -4.75 19.55 9.53
CA GLU A 432 -3.79 19.81 8.47
C GLU A 432 -3.94 21.24 7.92
N ILE A 433 -2.85 21.81 7.39
CA ILE A 433 -2.92 23.09 6.67
C ILE A 433 -3.17 22.79 5.19
N ASN A 434 -4.42 22.95 4.77
CA ASN A 434 -4.74 22.90 3.34
C ASN A 434 -4.17 24.12 2.62
N ALA A 435 -3.39 23.88 1.57
CA ALA A 435 -2.85 24.89 0.68
C ALA A 435 -3.38 24.71 -0.74
N ASN A 436 -4.12 25.69 -1.26
CA ASN A 436 -4.65 25.63 -2.62
C ASN A 436 -3.59 26.09 -3.63
N ILE A 437 -3.06 25.15 -4.40
CA ILE A 437 -1.93 25.41 -5.31
C ILE A 437 -2.30 26.38 -6.46
N ASP A 438 -3.52 26.30 -6.98
CA ASP A 438 -4.01 27.21 -8.03
C ASP A 438 -4.01 28.66 -7.57
N THR A 439 -4.45 28.90 -6.33
CA THR A 439 -4.49 30.23 -5.71
C THR A 439 -3.07 30.74 -5.44
N LEU A 440 -2.21 29.90 -4.87
CA LEU A 440 -0.80 30.25 -4.64
C LEU A 440 -0.07 30.61 -5.93
N VAL A 441 -0.25 29.81 -6.99
CA VAL A 441 0.30 30.08 -8.33
C VAL A 441 -0.26 31.39 -8.87
N THR A 442 -1.57 31.62 -8.74
CA THR A 442 -2.22 32.86 -9.21
C THR A 442 -1.65 34.10 -8.55
N HIS A 443 -1.44 34.07 -7.24
CA HIS A 443 -0.97 35.23 -6.48
C HIS A 443 0.55 35.46 -6.58
N GLN A 444 1.35 34.38 -6.53
CA GLN A 444 2.81 34.49 -6.45
C GLN A 444 3.49 34.38 -7.83
N LEU A 445 2.85 33.74 -8.82
CA LEU A 445 3.46 33.36 -10.09
C LEU A 445 2.57 33.71 -11.31
N PRO A 446 2.17 34.98 -11.51
CA PRO A 446 1.21 35.39 -12.55
C PRO A 446 1.64 35.02 -13.99
N ALA A 447 2.94 34.94 -14.25
CA ALA A 447 3.45 34.50 -15.56
C ALA A 447 3.17 33.01 -15.82
N LEU A 448 3.17 32.18 -14.77
CA LEU A 448 2.82 30.77 -14.86
C LEU A 448 1.31 30.58 -14.98
N THR A 449 0.54 31.37 -14.23
CA THR A 449 -0.93 31.43 -14.33
C THR A 449 -1.38 31.65 -15.76
N ALA A 450 -0.82 32.63 -16.48
CA ALA A 450 -1.19 32.91 -17.87
C ALA A 450 -0.91 31.74 -18.84
N LYS A 451 -0.01 30.82 -18.47
CA LYS A 451 0.40 29.69 -19.30
C LYS A 451 -0.35 28.39 -19.00
N PHE A 452 -0.80 28.20 -17.76
CA PHE A 452 -1.38 26.94 -17.30
C PHE A 452 -2.79 27.04 -16.72
N LEU A 453 -3.18 28.20 -16.16
CA LEU A 453 -4.45 28.36 -15.48
C LEU A 453 -5.46 29.15 -16.34
N GLY A 454 -6.73 28.74 -16.23
CA GLY A 454 -7.83 29.35 -16.95
C GLY A 454 -8.07 28.77 -18.36
N ALA A 455 -9.24 29.10 -18.92
CA ALA A 455 -9.73 28.51 -20.16
C ALA A 455 -8.87 28.87 -21.39
N ALA A 456 -8.24 30.05 -21.39
CA ALA A 456 -7.43 30.53 -22.51
C ALA A 456 -5.95 30.10 -22.45
N ALA A 457 -5.50 29.52 -21.33
CA ALA A 457 -4.14 29.01 -21.20
C ALA A 457 -3.92 27.82 -22.15
N PRO A 458 -2.81 27.79 -22.93
CA PRO A 458 -2.53 26.70 -23.86
C PRO A 458 -2.15 25.40 -23.15
N ASN A 459 -1.68 25.48 -21.90
CA ASN A 459 -1.34 24.32 -21.08
C ASN A 459 -2.31 24.21 -19.89
N THR A 460 -2.20 23.10 -19.17
CA THR A 460 -2.87 22.83 -17.90
C THR A 460 -1.92 22.10 -16.97
N PHE A 461 -2.15 22.22 -15.67
CA PHE A 461 -1.60 21.27 -14.72
C PHE A 461 -2.71 20.75 -13.82
N THR A 462 -2.39 19.68 -13.10
CA THR A 462 -3.12 19.23 -11.92
C THR A 462 -2.12 18.67 -10.93
N VAL A 463 -2.53 18.55 -9.67
CA VAL A 463 -1.81 17.79 -8.66
C VAL A 463 -2.64 16.59 -8.23
N HIS A 464 -1.98 15.48 -7.92
CA HIS A 464 -2.55 14.56 -6.94
C HIS A 464 -2.29 15.19 -5.57
N GLY A 465 -3.37 15.60 -4.91
CA GLY A 465 -3.29 16.38 -3.68
C GLY A 465 -2.79 15.54 -2.51
N ASP A 466 -1.74 16.03 -1.85
CA ASP A 466 -0.99 15.28 -0.83
C ASP A 466 -0.08 16.20 0.00
N ASP A 467 0.63 15.65 1.00
CA ASP A 467 1.81 16.26 1.64
C ASP A 467 3.05 16.15 0.74
N ALA A 468 3.13 15.07 -0.06
CA ALA A 468 4.09 14.91 -1.15
C ALA A 468 3.43 15.01 -2.54
N PRO A 469 2.76 16.13 -2.89
CA PRO A 469 1.94 16.19 -4.10
C PRO A 469 2.73 15.89 -5.37
N THR A 470 2.15 15.06 -6.21
CA THR A 470 2.68 14.79 -7.55
C THR A 470 2.06 15.72 -8.58
N PHE A 471 2.89 16.39 -9.37
CA PHE A 471 2.48 17.37 -10.36
C PHE A 471 2.43 16.77 -11.76
N TYR A 472 1.38 17.09 -12.50
CA TYR A 472 1.17 16.65 -13.88
C TYR A 472 0.97 17.85 -14.79
N LEU A 473 1.91 18.07 -15.73
CA LEU A 473 1.88 19.20 -16.65
C LEU A 473 1.52 18.72 -18.06
N ALA A 474 0.61 19.41 -18.75
CA ALA A 474 0.18 19.00 -20.09
C ALA A 474 -0.16 20.17 -21.02
N GLU A 475 0.09 19.97 -22.31
CA GLU A 475 -0.43 20.84 -23.39
C GLU A 475 -1.87 20.44 -23.74
N LYS A 476 -2.76 21.42 -23.88
CA LYS A 476 -4.18 21.17 -24.21
C LYS A 476 -4.39 20.94 -25.70
N GLY A 477 -5.36 20.10 -26.02
CA GLY A 477 -5.90 19.96 -27.38
C GLY A 477 -5.33 18.76 -28.14
N ALA A 478 -5.75 18.61 -29.39
CA ALA A 478 -5.40 17.44 -30.20
C ALA A 478 -3.88 17.37 -30.45
N GLY A 479 -3.24 16.32 -29.92
CA GLY A 479 -1.80 16.12 -30.04
C GLY A 479 -0.95 16.88 -29.01
N GLY A 480 -1.58 17.43 -27.97
CA GLY A 480 -0.87 17.91 -26.78
C GLY A 480 -0.47 16.73 -25.88
N GLY A 481 -1.02 16.67 -24.67
CA GLY A 481 -0.68 15.63 -23.70
C GLY A 481 0.44 16.06 -22.76
N GLN A 482 0.99 15.12 -22.01
CA GLN A 482 1.96 15.42 -20.96
C GLN A 482 3.21 16.12 -21.54
N LEU A 483 3.62 17.22 -20.89
CA LEU A 483 4.85 17.92 -21.26
C LEU A 483 6.06 17.06 -20.90
N PRO A 484 7.08 16.96 -21.79
CA PRO A 484 8.32 16.26 -21.48
C PRO A 484 9.05 16.83 -20.26
N GLN A 485 9.82 15.99 -19.57
CA GLN A 485 10.65 16.38 -18.41
C GLN A 485 11.57 17.58 -18.72
N THR A 486 12.23 17.56 -19.88
CA THR A 486 13.17 18.63 -20.29
C THR A 486 12.51 19.75 -21.09
N ASP A 487 11.18 19.82 -21.14
CA ASP A 487 10.48 20.92 -21.80
C ASP A 487 10.77 22.24 -21.07
N PRO A 488 11.08 23.36 -21.77
CA PRO A 488 11.36 24.63 -21.12
C PRO A 488 10.24 25.14 -20.19
N LEU A 489 8.98 24.79 -20.46
CA LEU A 489 7.85 25.11 -19.59
C LEU A 489 7.83 24.23 -18.34
N THR A 490 8.13 22.94 -18.45
CA THR A 490 8.31 22.04 -17.30
C THR A 490 9.40 22.57 -16.38
N ARG A 491 10.57 22.90 -16.95
CA ARG A 491 11.72 23.44 -16.21
C ARG A 491 11.42 24.75 -15.51
N GLN A 492 10.74 25.66 -16.22
CA GLN A 492 10.28 26.91 -15.62
C GLN A 492 9.26 26.67 -14.49
N PHE A 493 8.37 25.68 -14.64
CA PHE A 493 7.39 25.34 -13.61
C PHE A 493 8.11 24.86 -12.34
N GLU A 494 9.02 23.90 -12.45
CA GLU A 494 9.79 23.34 -11.33
C GLU A 494 10.59 24.42 -10.57
N GLN A 495 11.32 25.27 -11.28
CA GLN A 495 12.09 26.38 -10.69
C GLN A 495 11.21 27.36 -9.91
N ASN A 496 10.01 27.64 -10.43
CA ASN A 496 9.06 28.52 -9.77
C ASN A 496 8.45 27.85 -8.52
N MET A 497 8.08 26.58 -8.62
CA MET A 497 7.52 25.82 -7.49
C MET A 497 8.50 25.75 -6.31
N ALA A 498 9.80 25.64 -6.58
CA ALA A 498 10.84 25.55 -5.55
C ALA A 498 10.92 26.77 -4.60
N ASN A 499 10.26 27.87 -4.97
CA ASN A 499 10.22 29.11 -4.17
C ASN A 499 8.82 29.43 -3.65
N LEU A 500 7.85 28.52 -3.77
CA LEU A 500 6.52 28.73 -3.22
C LEU A 500 6.57 28.85 -1.70
N THR A 501 5.73 29.76 -1.22
CA THR A 501 5.54 30.01 0.22
C THR A 501 4.06 29.99 0.55
N ALA A 502 3.73 29.80 1.81
CA ALA A 502 2.35 29.81 2.29
C ALA A 502 2.28 30.47 3.67
N VAL A 503 1.18 31.18 3.95
CA VAL A 503 0.96 31.70 5.30
C VAL A 503 0.43 30.57 6.18
N ASN A 504 1.11 30.31 7.29
CA ASN A 504 0.72 29.30 8.25
C ASN A 504 -0.41 29.83 9.14
N PRO A 505 -1.62 29.22 9.12
CA PRO A 505 -2.75 29.72 9.90
C PRO A 505 -2.59 29.53 11.41
N TYR A 506 -1.71 28.64 11.88
CA TYR A 506 -1.43 28.45 13.30
C TYR A 506 -0.49 29.52 13.86
N THR A 507 0.51 29.95 13.08
CA THR A 507 1.61 30.82 13.56
C THR A 507 1.58 32.23 12.95
N ALA A 508 0.81 32.43 11.89
CA ALA A 508 0.82 33.59 11.01
C ALA A 508 2.18 33.88 10.32
N ALA A 509 3.13 32.94 10.40
CA ALA A 509 4.41 33.03 9.68
C ALA A 509 4.21 32.71 8.19
N THR A 510 5.17 33.12 7.36
CA THR A 510 5.25 32.69 5.97
C THR A 510 6.29 31.60 5.86
N ASP A 511 5.84 30.39 5.59
CA ASP A 511 6.67 29.19 5.51
C ASP A 511 7.09 28.94 4.06
N ARG A 512 8.27 28.36 3.86
CA ARG A 512 8.66 27.79 2.56
C ARG A 512 8.04 26.41 2.47
N LEU A 513 7.32 26.14 1.38
CA LEU A 513 6.65 24.85 1.22
C LEU A 513 7.61 23.72 0.84
N LEU A 514 8.62 23.98 0.01
CA LEU A 514 9.50 22.93 -0.49
C LEU A 514 10.47 22.44 0.59
N VAL A 515 10.46 21.14 0.86
CA VAL A 515 11.57 20.43 1.52
C VAL A 515 12.48 19.82 0.47
N GLN A 516 11.96 18.96 -0.42
CA GLN A 516 12.70 18.34 -1.53
C GLN A 516 11.81 18.13 -2.76
N MET A 517 12.40 17.92 -3.94
CA MET A 517 11.63 17.60 -5.16
C MET A 517 12.44 16.72 -6.10
N ALA A 518 11.74 15.93 -6.91
CA ALA A 518 12.33 15.07 -7.92
C ALA A 518 11.51 15.06 -9.21
N ASP A 519 12.17 15.20 -10.35
CA ASP A 519 11.57 14.97 -11.66
C ASP A 519 11.52 13.46 -11.97
N GLN A 520 11.17 13.07 -13.20
CA GLN A 520 11.08 11.65 -13.55
C GLN A 520 12.40 10.88 -13.40
N THR A 521 13.56 11.54 -13.54
CA THR A 521 14.86 10.90 -13.38
C THR A 521 15.17 10.69 -11.88
N GLY A 522 14.88 11.68 -11.03
CA GLY A 522 14.94 11.53 -9.58
C GLY A 522 13.92 10.52 -9.03
N MET A 523 12.66 10.58 -9.48
CA MET A 523 11.58 9.66 -9.10
C MET A 523 11.91 8.20 -9.44
N LYS A 524 12.65 7.95 -10.53
CA LYS A 524 13.12 6.61 -10.86
C LYS A 524 14.11 6.06 -9.82
N ALA A 525 14.93 6.91 -9.21
CA ALA A 525 15.80 6.52 -8.10
C ALA A 525 15.01 6.05 -6.86
N LEU A 526 13.76 6.51 -6.74
CA LEU A 526 12.88 6.30 -5.59
C LEU A 526 11.77 5.27 -5.85
N HIS A 527 11.78 4.55 -6.97
CA HIS A 527 10.72 3.61 -7.36
C HIS A 527 9.35 4.25 -7.62
N MET A 528 9.33 5.48 -8.11
CA MET A 528 8.10 6.25 -8.34
C MET A 528 7.69 6.36 -9.82
N ILE A 529 8.19 5.47 -10.70
CA ILE A 529 7.91 5.49 -12.15
C ILE A 529 7.30 4.17 -12.60
N THR A 530 6.09 4.21 -13.14
CA THR A 530 5.41 3.05 -13.73
C THR A 530 5.77 2.91 -15.21
N ALA A 531 6.69 1.99 -15.54
CA ALA A 531 7.12 1.75 -16.92
C ALA A 531 6.02 1.11 -17.80
N GLY A 532 5.14 0.30 -17.21
CA GLY A 532 4.06 -0.40 -17.92
C GLY A 532 2.90 0.50 -18.37
N ASP A 533 2.75 1.70 -17.79
CA ASP A 533 1.71 2.68 -18.15
C ASP A 533 2.26 4.12 -18.03
N PRO A 534 3.16 4.56 -18.95
CA PRO A 534 3.88 5.82 -18.78
C PRO A 534 2.99 7.07 -18.65
N VAL A 535 1.74 7.01 -19.11
CA VAL A 535 0.79 8.14 -18.99
C VAL A 535 0.30 8.39 -17.56
N ARG A 536 0.62 7.51 -16.59
CA ARG A 536 0.36 7.72 -15.16
C ARG A 536 1.52 8.36 -14.39
N ASN A 537 2.68 8.54 -15.04
CA ASN A 537 3.86 9.06 -14.37
C ASN A 537 3.73 10.58 -14.18
N PRO A 538 4.00 11.11 -12.97
CA PRO A 538 4.05 12.55 -12.76
C PRO A 538 5.11 13.23 -13.62
N SER A 539 4.99 14.53 -13.82
CA SER A 539 6.07 15.36 -14.34
C SER A 539 7.18 15.50 -13.29
N PHE A 540 6.81 15.76 -12.04
CA PHE A 540 7.70 15.76 -10.87
C PHE A 540 6.88 15.55 -9.58
N VAL A 541 7.55 15.17 -8.49
CA VAL A 541 7.01 15.15 -7.13
C VAL A 541 7.60 16.29 -6.32
N PHE A 542 6.80 16.87 -5.44
CA PHE A 542 7.18 17.93 -4.52
C PHE A 542 6.95 17.42 -3.10
N PHE A 543 8.01 17.20 -2.34
CA PHE A 543 7.99 16.81 -0.93
C PHE A 543 7.92 18.09 -0.07
N ALA A 544 6.78 18.31 0.59
CA ALA A 544 6.47 19.58 1.22
C ALA A 544 6.94 19.64 2.69
N ASP A 545 6.62 20.75 3.35
CA ASP A 545 6.64 20.80 4.81
C ASP A 545 5.45 19.98 5.34
N ALA A 546 5.73 19.03 6.23
CA ALA A 546 4.77 18.00 6.66
C ALA A 546 3.45 18.53 7.26
N ASN A 547 3.37 19.83 7.58
CA ASN A 547 2.12 20.42 8.06
C ASN A 547 1.11 20.72 6.95
N TYR A 548 1.52 20.66 5.68
CA TYR A 548 0.74 21.15 4.55
C TYR A 548 0.19 20.01 3.70
N PHE A 549 -1.11 20.04 3.46
CA PHE A 549 -1.73 19.23 2.40
C PHE A 549 -1.97 20.14 1.19
N ILE A 550 -1.25 19.90 0.09
CA ILE A 550 -1.27 20.75 -1.10
C ILE A 550 -2.22 20.14 -2.14
N THR A 551 -3.22 20.91 -2.58
CA THR A 551 -4.25 20.42 -3.50
C THR A 551 -4.70 21.50 -4.49
N ASP A 552 -5.16 21.11 -5.68
CA ASP A 552 -5.87 21.98 -6.62
C ASP A 552 -7.40 21.91 -6.45
N PHE A 553 -7.89 21.03 -5.56
CA PHE A 553 -9.32 20.78 -5.34
C PHE A 553 -9.72 20.67 -3.85
N PRO A 554 -10.92 21.15 -3.45
CA PRO A 554 -11.79 22.03 -4.22
C PRO A 554 -11.10 23.38 -4.44
N ALA A 555 -11.65 24.20 -5.35
CA ALA A 555 -11.32 25.62 -5.36
C ALA A 555 -11.72 26.19 -3.99
N SER A 556 -10.76 26.18 -3.08
CA SER A 556 -10.94 26.60 -1.70
C SER A 556 -11.32 28.07 -1.67
N THR A 557 -12.16 28.47 -0.71
CA THR A 557 -12.41 29.90 -0.45
C THR A 557 -11.24 30.58 0.27
N CYS A 558 -10.26 29.80 0.75
CA CYS A 558 -9.04 30.23 1.42
C CYS A 558 -7.80 29.72 0.69
N GLU A 559 -6.79 30.58 0.50
CA GLU A 559 -5.47 30.16 -0.04
C GLU A 559 -4.79 29.14 0.88
N THR A 560 -4.85 29.39 2.20
CA THR A 560 -4.38 28.51 3.26
C THR A 560 -5.40 28.45 4.40
N CYS A 561 -5.70 27.26 4.91
CA CYS A 561 -6.64 27.09 6.01
C CYS A 561 -6.45 25.78 6.76
N ILE A 562 -6.84 25.81 8.04
CA ILE A 562 -6.88 24.61 8.89
C ILE A 562 -8.09 23.78 8.49
N ASN A 563 -7.87 22.52 8.16
CA ASN A 563 -8.92 21.54 7.91
C ASN A 563 -9.02 20.59 9.10
N PRO A 564 -10.00 20.74 10.02
CA PRO A 564 -10.08 19.92 11.22
C PRO A 564 -10.58 18.49 10.96
N LEU A 565 -10.92 18.16 9.71
CA LEU A 565 -11.35 16.80 9.36
C LEU A 565 -10.18 15.84 9.26
N PHE A 566 -8.98 16.33 8.94
CA PHE A 566 -7.77 15.53 8.78
C PHE A 566 -6.64 16.25 9.52
N ALA A 567 -5.81 15.54 10.28
CA ALA A 567 -4.72 16.15 11.04
C ALA A 567 -3.45 15.30 11.05
N TRP A 568 -3.40 14.29 10.19
CA TRP A 568 -2.37 13.27 10.16
C TRP A 568 -1.93 13.11 8.72
N ASN A 569 -0.85 13.82 8.39
CA ASN A 569 -0.28 13.87 7.04
C ASN A 569 0.72 12.73 6.88
N HIS A 570 0.76 12.13 5.69
CA HIS A 570 1.63 10.99 5.38
C HIS A 570 2.01 11.02 3.90
N GLY A 571 2.79 10.03 3.44
CA GLY A 571 3.29 9.94 2.08
C GLY A 571 4.61 10.67 1.81
N ASP A 572 5.08 11.47 2.75
CA ASP A 572 6.29 12.30 2.62
C ASP A 572 7.55 11.67 3.27
N ILE A 573 8.69 12.38 3.21
CA ILE A 573 10.05 11.87 3.48
C ILE A 573 10.52 12.05 4.93
N GLN A 574 9.69 12.64 5.78
CA GLN A 574 10.03 12.96 7.16
C GLN A 574 10.13 11.66 7.97
N PRO A 575 11.07 11.57 8.94
CA PRO A 575 11.30 10.31 9.65
C PRO A 575 10.08 9.75 10.38
N GLU A 576 9.16 10.58 10.86
CA GLU A 576 7.91 10.13 11.51
C GLU A 576 6.96 9.41 10.54
N ILE A 577 6.97 9.79 9.27
CA ILE A 577 6.18 9.17 8.22
C ILE A 577 6.93 7.93 7.68
N ALA A 578 8.22 8.07 7.44
CA ALA A 578 9.05 7.06 6.80
C ALA A 578 9.39 5.86 7.68
N ASN A 579 9.60 6.06 9.00
CA ASN A 579 10.04 5.02 9.92
C ASN A 579 8.85 4.32 10.59
N THR A 580 8.70 3.04 10.27
CA THR A 580 7.61 2.18 10.73
C THR A 580 8.12 1.10 11.69
N TRP A 581 7.29 0.09 11.94
CA TRP A 581 7.64 -1.06 12.75
C TRP A 581 7.01 -2.34 12.18
N ILE A 582 7.66 -3.47 12.44
CA ILE A 582 7.13 -4.79 12.11
C ILE A 582 7.42 -5.80 13.22
N GLY A 583 6.43 -6.63 13.54
CA GLY A 583 6.51 -7.70 14.52
C GLY A 583 6.32 -9.08 13.89
N PHE A 584 7.28 -9.97 14.11
CA PHE A 584 7.15 -11.40 13.78
C PHE A 584 7.06 -12.23 15.06
N VAL A 585 6.13 -13.19 15.11
CA VAL A 585 6.01 -14.18 16.19
C VAL A 585 5.63 -15.53 15.61
N GLY A 586 6.31 -16.59 15.98
CA GLY A 586 5.94 -17.95 15.55
C GLY A 586 7.12 -18.89 15.45
N PRO A 587 6.89 -20.15 15.04
CA PRO A 587 7.96 -21.11 14.77
C PRO A 587 8.95 -20.57 13.74
N GLY A 588 10.25 -20.79 13.98
CA GLY A 588 11.34 -20.29 13.13
C GLY A 588 11.70 -18.81 13.30
N VAL A 589 10.96 -18.05 14.11
CA VAL A 589 11.28 -16.64 14.42
C VAL A 589 12.08 -16.54 15.72
N ARG A 590 13.15 -15.73 15.73
CA ARG A 590 13.93 -15.46 16.93
C ARG A 590 13.14 -14.66 17.94
N HIS A 591 13.34 -14.99 19.21
CA HIS A 591 12.86 -14.18 20.32
C HIS A 591 13.92 -13.14 20.73
N ARG A 592 13.87 -11.94 20.15
CA ARG A 592 14.80 -10.83 20.46
C ARG A 592 14.15 -9.69 21.24
N GLY A 593 12.83 -9.73 21.44
CA GLY A 593 12.12 -8.62 22.06
C GLY A 593 11.99 -7.45 21.09
N GLN A 594 12.92 -6.50 21.17
CA GLN A 594 12.99 -5.34 20.28
C GLN A 594 14.34 -5.30 19.56
N ASP A 595 14.31 -5.10 18.24
CA ASP A 595 15.47 -4.83 17.39
C ASP A 595 15.33 -3.44 16.76
N ASP A 596 16.15 -2.51 17.24
CA ASP A 596 16.20 -1.13 16.75
C ASP A 596 17.35 -0.89 15.75
N ARG A 597 18.02 -1.95 15.29
CA ARG A 597 19.24 -1.85 14.46
C ARG A 597 19.05 -2.40 13.07
N THR A 598 18.40 -3.54 12.94
CA THR A 598 18.24 -4.20 11.63
C THR A 598 17.38 -3.31 10.75
N TRP A 599 17.94 -2.88 9.62
CA TRP A 599 17.24 -2.09 8.62
C TRP A 599 16.36 -3.02 7.78
N SER A 600 15.07 -2.71 7.70
CA SER A 600 14.10 -3.39 6.83
C SER A 600 13.12 -2.38 6.23
N ASP A 601 12.34 -2.85 5.25
CA ASP A 601 11.15 -2.16 4.77
C ASP A 601 10.05 -3.16 4.38
N HIS A 602 8.89 -2.66 3.98
CA HIS A 602 7.71 -3.46 3.61
C HIS A 602 7.99 -4.54 2.54
N THR A 603 8.98 -4.35 1.67
CA THR A 603 9.27 -5.37 0.64
C THR A 603 9.89 -6.64 1.23
N ASP A 604 10.49 -6.56 2.43
CA ASP A 604 11.15 -7.70 3.10
C ASP A 604 10.15 -8.67 3.75
N VAL A 605 8.87 -8.27 3.91
CA VAL A 605 7.85 -9.03 4.63
C VAL A 605 7.48 -10.31 3.89
N ARG A 606 7.05 -10.19 2.64
CA ARG A 606 6.65 -11.33 1.80
C ARG A 606 7.74 -12.41 1.66
N PRO A 607 8.97 -12.11 1.23
CA PRO A 607 9.99 -13.14 1.10
C PRO A 607 10.33 -13.80 2.45
N THR A 608 10.23 -13.08 3.57
CA THR A 608 10.42 -13.66 4.90
C THR A 608 9.31 -14.65 5.26
N ILE A 609 8.05 -14.30 5.00
CA ILE A 609 6.91 -15.21 5.19
C ILE A 609 7.09 -16.46 4.33
N LEU A 610 7.37 -16.30 3.03
CA LEU A 610 7.48 -17.44 2.12
C LEU A 610 8.64 -18.38 2.48
N ALA A 611 9.78 -17.83 2.92
CA ALA A 611 10.92 -18.62 3.37
C ALA A 611 10.57 -19.47 4.60
N LEU A 612 9.85 -18.90 5.58
CA LEU A 612 9.37 -19.63 6.77
C LEU A 612 8.37 -20.74 6.43
N LEU A 613 7.65 -20.60 5.30
CA LEU A 613 6.61 -21.55 4.88
C LEU A 613 7.10 -22.56 3.85
N GLY A 614 8.34 -22.44 3.36
CA GLY A 614 8.85 -23.25 2.25
C GLY A 614 8.03 -23.06 0.96
N LEU A 615 7.55 -21.83 0.73
CA LEU A 615 6.82 -21.41 -0.46
C LEU A 615 7.68 -20.43 -1.27
N GLN A 616 7.25 -20.15 -2.51
CA GLN A 616 7.91 -19.18 -3.38
C GLN A 616 6.91 -18.54 -4.35
N ASP A 617 7.25 -17.35 -4.82
CA ASP A 617 6.57 -16.71 -5.95
C ASP A 617 7.13 -17.13 -7.30
N SER A 618 6.40 -16.76 -8.35
CA SER A 618 6.81 -16.89 -9.74
C SER A 618 7.79 -15.79 -10.20
N TYR A 619 8.07 -14.80 -9.35
CA TYR A 619 8.91 -13.64 -9.64
C TYR A 619 9.95 -13.40 -8.54
N VAL A 620 10.95 -12.58 -8.86
CA VAL A 620 12.00 -12.15 -7.92
C VAL A 620 11.54 -10.92 -7.15
N HIS A 621 11.66 -10.96 -5.84
CA HIS A 621 11.31 -9.86 -4.93
C HIS A 621 12.33 -8.70 -5.00
N ASP A 622 11.93 -7.49 -4.62
CA ASP A 622 12.88 -6.41 -4.31
C ASP A 622 13.29 -6.39 -2.85
N GLY A 623 12.49 -7.02 -1.98
CA GLY A 623 12.88 -7.31 -0.62
C GLY A 623 13.78 -8.53 -0.49
N ARG A 624 14.17 -8.81 0.75
CA ARG A 624 15.02 -9.94 1.11
C ARG A 624 14.49 -10.66 2.35
N VAL A 625 14.89 -11.91 2.53
CA VAL A 625 14.60 -12.65 3.76
C VAL A 625 15.28 -11.97 4.96
N LEU A 626 14.52 -11.71 6.02
CA LEU A 626 15.00 -11.13 7.27
C LEU A 626 15.76 -12.14 8.13
N ILE A 627 16.93 -12.60 7.64
CA ILE A 627 17.74 -13.65 8.29
C ILE A 627 18.16 -13.31 9.74
N GLU A 628 18.20 -12.03 10.10
CA GLU A 628 18.47 -11.54 11.45
C GLU A 628 17.35 -11.88 12.44
N ASN A 629 16.14 -12.07 11.93
CA ASN A 629 14.92 -12.40 12.67
C ASN A 629 14.62 -13.89 12.72
N LEU A 630 15.34 -14.72 11.96
CA LEU A 630 15.03 -16.15 11.87
C LEU A 630 15.97 -17.01 12.70
N GLU A 631 15.43 -18.05 13.34
CA GLU A 631 16.23 -19.07 14.02
C GLU A 631 17.20 -19.75 13.05
N GLY A 632 18.33 -20.22 13.56
CA GLY A 632 19.45 -20.66 12.73
C GLY A 632 19.14 -21.86 11.83
N ASP A 633 18.12 -22.66 12.14
CA ASP A 633 17.60 -23.77 11.34
C ASP A 633 16.47 -23.35 10.39
N ALA A 634 15.76 -22.26 10.70
CA ALA A 634 14.73 -21.67 9.85
C ALA A 634 15.28 -20.80 8.71
N VAL A 635 16.52 -20.31 8.81
CA VAL A 635 17.18 -19.61 7.69
C VAL A 635 17.45 -20.60 6.55
N PRO A 636 17.04 -20.30 5.29
CA PRO A 636 17.33 -21.13 4.12
C PRO A 636 18.79 -21.56 4.08
N HIS A 637 19.05 -22.84 3.78
CA HIS A 637 20.38 -23.45 3.92
C HIS A 637 21.47 -22.66 3.19
N ARG A 638 21.21 -22.26 1.95
CA ARG A 638 22.17 -21.51 1.12
C ARG A 638 22.48 -20.11 1.64
N LEU A 639 21.58 -19.49 2.40
CA LEU A 639 21.84 -18.21 3.06
C LEU A 639 22.71 -18.35 4.33
N ARG A 640 22.98 -19.58 4.79
CA ARG A 640 23.81 -19.84 5.98
C ARG A 640 25.27 -20.16 5.65
N GLU A 641 25.54 -20.71 4.48
CA GLU A 641 26.88 -21.20 4.08
C GLU A 641 27.94 -20.08 4.17
N ASP A 642 27.64 -18.87 3.70
CA ASP A 642 28.53 -17.70 3.69
C ASP A 642 27.99 -16.52 4.51
N SER A 643 27.57 -16.79 5.75
CA SER A 643 26.80 -15.85 6.58
C SER A 643 27.41 -14.45 6.75
N HIS A 644 28.74 -14.27 6.66
CA HIS A 644 29.36 -12.94 6.71
C HIS A 644 29.14 -12.16 5.40
N THR A 645 29.40 -12.81 4.26
CA THR A 645 29.22 -12.22 2.93
C THR A 645 27.74 -11.92 2.68
N VAL A 646 26.84 -12.84 3.02
CA VAL A 646 25.38 -12.63 2.94
C VAL A 646 24.95 -11.40 3.75
N ARG A 647 25.39 -11.27 5.01
CA ARG A 647 25.05 -10.12 5.86
C ARG A 647 25.53 -8.79 5.28
N ASN A 648 26.74 -8.75 4.74
CA ASN A 648 27.24 -7.54 4.06
C ASN A 648 26.44 -7.24 2.79
N LEU A 649 26.06 -8.27 2.04
CA LEU A 649 25.29 -8.15 0.79
C LEU A 649 23.90 -7.58 1.05
N VAL A 650 23.15 -8.13 2.02
CA VAL A 650 21.81 -7.60 2.38
C VAL A 650 21.89 -6.18 2.93
N ALA A 651 22.92 -5.86 3.72
CA ALA A 651 23.08 -4.52 4.29
C ALA A 651 23.28 -3.47 3.20
N VAL A 652 24.19 -3.70 2.24
CA VAL A 652 24.39 -2.75 1.14
C VAL A 652 23.22 -2.72 0.17
N PHE A 653 22.55 -3.86 -0.03
CA PHE A 653 21.38 -3.95 -0.91
C PHE A 653 20.27 -3.00 -0.48
N LYS A 654 19.90 -3.02 0.81
CA LYS A 654 18.85 -2.12 1.30
C LYS A 654 19.25 -0.64 1.19
N GLN A 655 20.52 -0.31 1.41
CA GLN A 655 21.00 1.07 1.28
C GLN A 655 21.03 1.60 -0.16
N ILE A 656 21.14 0.72 -1.17
CA ILE A 656 21.09 1.13 -2.58
C ILE A 656 19.70 1.02 -3.22
N ASN A 657 18.87 0.08 -2.75
CA ASN A 657 17.61 -0.25 -3.43
C ASN A 657 16.42 0.46 -2.80
N ALA A 658 16.35 0.58 -1.47
CA ALA A 658 15.18 1.16 -0.83
C ALA A 658 15.08 2.68 -1.06
N PRO A 659 13.86 3.23 -1.20
CA PRO A 659 13.66 4.68 -1.32
C PRO A 659 14.28 5.48 -0.16
N PHE A 660 14.18 4.96 1.06
CA PHE A 660 14.77 5.55 2.27
C PHE A 660 16.20 5.07 2.58
N GLY A 661 16.81 4.27 1.69
CA GLY A 661 18.23 3.94 1.76
C GLY A 661 19.12 5.15 1.45
N GLU A 662 20.40 5.07 1.82
CA GLU A 662 21.38 6.14 1.56
C GLU A 662 21.41 6.62 0.10
N PHE A 663 21.22 5.71 -0.87
CA PHE A 663 21.15 6.07 -2.28
C PHE A 663 19.96 6.99 -2.59
N GLY A 664 18.75 6.59 -2.20
CA GLY A 664 17.52 7.33 -2.47
C GLY A 664 17.55 8.71 -1.83
N VAL A 665 17.82 8.78 -0.52
CA VAL A 665 17.90 10.03 0.25
C VAL A 665 18.94 11.01 -0.31
N ASN A 666 20.13 10.52 -0.69
CA ASN A 666 21.16 11.40 -1.23
C ASN A 666 20.87 11.79 -2.69
N SER A 667 20.31 10.90 -3.50
CA SER A 667 19.91 11.23 -4.88
C SER A 667 18.82 12.29 -4.92
N LEU A 668 17.86 12.25 -3.98
CA LEU A 668 16.79 13.23 -3.87
C LEU A 668 17.32 14.63 -3.52
N LYS A 669 18.32 14.74 -2.64
CA LYS A 669 19.02 16.02 -2.38
C LYS A 669 19.67 16.58 -3.65
N VAL A 670 20.29 15.72 -4.46
CA VAL A 670 20.92 16.13 -5.72
C VAL A 670 19.85 16.55 -6.74
N SER A 671 18.75 15.81 -6.86
CA SER A 671 17.64 16.15 -7.76
C SER A 671 16.99 17.47 -7.36
N THR A 672 16.79 17.70 -6.06
CA THR A 672 16.28 18.98 -5.54
C THR A 672 17.17 20.15 -5.98
N ALA A 673 18.50 20.00 -5.87
CA ALA A 673 19.45 21.03 -6.32
C ALA A 673 19.44 21.22 -7.85
N ALA A 674 19.24 20.15 -8.61
CA ALA A 674 19.11 20.20 -10.06
C ALA A 674 17.84 20.96 -10.48
N LEU A 675 16.70 20.62 -9.87
CA LEU A 675 15.38 21.19 -10.16
C LEU A 675 15.29 22.67 -9.76
N ALA A 676 15.84 23.03 -8.59
CA ALA A 676 15.84 24.41 -8.11
C ALA A 676 16.83 25.34 -8.86
N SER A 677 17.78 24.79 -9.63
CA SER A 677 18.80 25.59 -10.32
C SER A 677 18.21 26.42 -11.46
N ASN A 678 18.68 27.66 -11.57
CA ASN A 678 18.39 28.59 -12.68
C ASN A 678 19.65 28.96 -13.50
N SER A 679 20.67 28.09 -13.49
CA SER A 679 21.91 28.27 -14.25
C SER A 679 21.61 28.52 -15.75
N PRO A 680 22.38 29.38 -16.44
CA PRO A 680 22.18 29.63 -17.87
C PRO A 680 22.09 28.34 -18.70
N ASN A 681 21.07 28.24 -19.54
CA ASN A 681 20.79 27.08 -20.40
C ASN A 681 20.64 25.74 -19.65
N ASP A 682 20.18 25.76 -18.39
CA ASP A 682 20.00 24.56 -17.57
C ASP A 682 21.27 23.71 -17.42
N ALA A 683 22.46 24.34 -17.44
CA ALA A 683 23.73 23.64 -17.38
C ALA A 683 23.89 22.79 -16.10
N THR A 684 23.52 23.33 -14.94
CA THR A 684 23.55 22.60 -13.66
C THR A 684 22.53 21.46 -13.65
N TYR A 685 21.30 21.72 -14.08
CA TYR A 685 20.26 20.70 -14.16
C TYR A 685 20.69 19.54 -15.04
N THR A 686 21.16 19.83 -16.26
CA THR A 686 21.62 18.82 -17.22
C THR A 686 22.78 18.00 -16.66
N SER A 687 23.74 18.64 -15.99
CA SER A 687 24.89 17.96 -15.37
C SER A 687 24.46 17.01 -14.25
N LEU A 688 23.66 17.50 -13.30
CA LEU A 688 23.23 16.72 -12.14
C LEU A 688 22.25 15.60 -12.52
N GLU A 689 21.26 15.86 -13.39
CA GLU A 689 20.34 14.82 -13.85
C GLU A 689 21.06 13.75 -14.70
N SER A 690 22.06 14.12 -15.50
CA SER A 690 22.90 13.13 -16.18
C SER A 690 23.66 12.24 -15.19
N LYS A 691 24.09 12.77 -14.04
CA LYS A 691 24.71 11.96 -12.98
C LYS A 691 23.70 11.05 -12.31
N ILE A 692 22.52 11.56 -11.95
CA ILE A 692 21.44 10.77 -11.35
C ILE A 692 21.05 9.63 -12.29
N GLY A 693 20.81 9.90 -13.58
CA GLY A 693 20.50 8.87 -14.57
C GLY A 693 21.59 7.78 -14.67
N GLY A 694 22.86 8.18 -14.64
CA GLY A 694 24.00 7.24 -14.62
C GLY A 694 24.08 6.41 -13.34
N TRP A 695 23.79 7.02 -12.18
CA TRP A 695 23.72 6.33 -10.90
C TRP A 695 22.56 5.35 -10.82
N VAL A 696 21.36 5.73 -11.28
CA VAL A 696 20.19 4.85 -11.34
C VAL A 696 20.49 3.64 -12.21
N ALA A 697 21.09 3.81 -13.39
CA ALA A 697 21.46 2.67 -14.24
C ALA A 697 22.45 1.72 -13.55
N ARG A 698 23.42 2.25 -12.81
CA ARG A 698 24.36 1.44 -12.01
C ARG A 698 23.67 0.76 -10.83
N ARG A 699 22.81 1.48 -10.10
CA ARG A 699 22.00 0.96 -9.00
C ARG A 699 21.16 -0.21 -9.50
N ASP A 700 20.41 -0.03 -10.58
CA ASP A 700 19.51 -1.05 -11.14
C ASP A 700 20.29 -2.32 -11.51
N ALA A 701 21.47 -2.18 -12.12
CA ALA A 701 22.33 -3.31 -12.45
C ALA A 701 22.85 -4.05 -11.20
N ILE A 702 23.35 -3.32 -10.20
CA ILE A 702 23.85 -3.90 -8.94
C ILE A 702 22.71 -4.57 -8.17
N ALA A 703 21.60 -3.86 -7.97
CA ALA A 703 20.42 -4.35 -7.26
C ALA A 703 19.84 -5.61 -7.93
N THR A 704 19.80 -5.65 -9.27
CA THR A 704 19.40 -6.84 -10.02
C THR A 704 20.31 -8.03 -9.73
N GLY A 705 21.63 -7.83 -9.74
CA GLY A 705 22.59 -8.88 -9.41
C GLY A 705 22.42 -9.38 -7.98
N ILE A 706 22.29 -8.46 -7.02
CA ILE A 706 22.15 -8.82 -5.60
C ILE A 706 20.84 -9.58 -5.34
N ARG A 707 19.69 -9.07 -5.81
CA ARG A 707 18.40 -9.75 -5.59
C ARG A 707 18.35 -11.13 -6.24
N ALA A 708 18.98 -11.31 -7.41
CA ALA A 708 19.06 -12.63 -8.05
C ALA A 708 19.83 -13.65 -7.19
N LEU A 709 20.94 -13.25 -6.57
CA LEU A 709 21.71 -14.10 -5.65
C LEU A 709 20.91 -14.41 -4.37
N LEU A 710 20.31 -13.40 -3.75
CA LEU A 710 19.57 -13.57 -2.50
C LEU A 710 18.31 -14.42 -2.69
N ASP A 711 17.51 -14.14 -3.73
CA ASP A 711 16.30 -14.88 -4.08
C ASP A 711 16.62 -16.32 -4.53
N GLY A 712 17.69 -16.50 -5.33
CA GLY A 712 18.17 -17.81 -5.74
C GLY A 712 18.59 -18.69 -4.56
N ALA A 713 19.31 -18.12 -3.60
CA ALA A 713 19.71 -18.80 -2.38
C ALA A 713 18.53 -19.05 -1.42
N ALA A 714 17.56 -18.15 -1.36
CA ALA A 714 16.39 -18.30 -0.49
C ALA A 714 15.42 -19.38 -0.98
N PHE A 715 15.14 -19.43 -2.30
CA PHE A 715 13.99 -20.18 -2.83
C PHE A 715 14.34 -21.25 -3.87
N ARG A 716 15.54 -21.21 -4.47
CA ARG A 716 15.92 -22.10 -5.58
C ARG A 716 17.11 -23.02 -5.29
N GLU A 717 17.51 -23.15 -4.03
CA GLU A 717 18.68 -23.95 -3.59
C GLU A 717 19.99 -23.59 -4.33
N GLN A 718 20.06 -22.37 -4.87
CA GLN A 718 21.23 -21.90 -5.61
C GLN A 718 22.34 -21.49 -4.63
N HIS A 719 23.56 -21.97 -4.86
CA HIS A 719 24.71 -21.49 -4.12
C HIS A 719 24.97 -20.02 -4.44
N LEU A 720 25.33 -19.26 -3.41
CA LEU A 720 25.79 -17.90 -3.56
C LEU A 720 27.26 -17.93 -4.01
N ASP A 721 27.55 -17.35 -5.19
CA ASP A 721 28.93 -17.14 -5.62
C ASP A 721 29.55 -16.02 -4.76
N GLU A 722 30.43 -16.40 -3.84
CA GLU A 722 31.03 -15.48 -2.88
C GLU A 722 31.90 -14.39 -3.57
N HIS A 723 32.53 -14.71 -4.71
CA HIS A 723 33.32 -13.74 -5.46
C HIS A 723 32.42 -12.69 -6.10
N GLN A 724 31.37 -13.14 -6.80
CA GLN A 724 30.38 -12.24 -7.38
C GLN A 724 29.72 -11.36 -6.32
N ALA A 725 29.36 -11.94 -5.17
CA ALA A 725 28.76 -11.18 -4.07
C ALA A 725 29.70 -10.08 -3.53
N LYS A 726 31.00 -10.38 -3.36
CA LYS A 726 32.00 -9.39 -2.93
C LYS A 726 32.16 -8.26 -3.96
N GLU A 727 32.18 -8.58 -5.25
CA GLU A 727 32.23 -7.57 -6.31
C GLU A 727 31.01 -6.64 -6.28
N LEU A 728 29.81 -7.19 -6.10
CA LEU A 728 28.57 -6.40 -5.98
C LEU A 728 28.58 -5.52 -4.72
N ILE A 729 29.10 -6.02 -3.60
CA ILE A 729 29.26 -5.25 -2.37
C ILE A 729 30.17 -4.04 -2.59
N ASP A 730 31.32 -4.25 -3.24
CA ASP A 730 32.29 -3.17 -3.49
C ASP A 730 31.73 -2.14 -4.49
N GLN A 731 31.02 -2.60 -5.53
CA GLN A 731 30.34 -1.71 -6.46
C GLN A 731 29.25 -0.87 -5.78
N ALA A 732 28.44 -1.49 -4.91
CA ALA A 732 27.40 -0.81 -4.13
C ALA A 732 28.00 0.26 -3.22
N ARG A 733 29.05 -0.07 -2.45
CA ARG A 733 29.73 0.88 -1.55
C ARG A 733 30.38 2.03 -2.32
N SER A 734 30.97 1.74 -3.48
CA SER A 734 31.52 2.77 -4.36
C SER A 734 30.44 3.72 -4.87
N LEU A 735 29.27 3.20 -5.26
CA LEU A 735 28.14 4.00 -5.69
C LEU A 735 27.63 4.90 -4.57
N LEU A 736 27.37 4.34 -3.39
CA LEU A 736 26.92 5.10 -2.20
C LEU A 736 27.89 6.25 -1.87
N THR A 737 29.19 5.96 -1.87
CA THR A 737 30.23 6.97 -1.61
C THR A 737 30.19 8.12 -2.63
N GLU A 738 29.95 7.81 -3.90
CA GLU A 738 29.88 8.81 -4.98
C GLU A 738 28.65 9.70 -4.83
N VAL A 739 27.47 9.10 -4.65
CA VAL A 739 26.21 9.84 -4.48
C VAL A 739 26.25 10.70 -3.22
N SER A 740 26.75 10.14 -2.11
CA SER A 740 26.91 10.83 -0.82
C SER A 740 27.85 12.04 -0.92
N ARG A 741 28.99 11.90 -1.61
CA ARG A 741 29.90 13.03 -1.88
C ARG A 741 29.25 14.11 -2.72
N CYS A 742 28.44 13.74 -3.72
CA CYS A 742 27.73 14.72 -4.53
C CYS A 742 26.66 15.46 -3.72
N ALA A 743 25.88 14.72 -2.92
CA ALA A 743 24.84 15.29 -2.07
C ALA A 743 25.39 16.23 -0.98
N ALA A 744 26.59 15.96 -0.49
CA ALA A 744 27.28 16.81 0.49
C ALA A 744 27.73 18.17 -0.09
N ASP A 745 27.99 18.24 -1.40
CA ASP A 745 28.40 19.47 -2.10
C ASP A 745 27.96 19.41 -3.58
N THR A 746 26.71 19.79 -3.82
CA THR A 746 26.10 19.73 -5.17
C THR A 746 26.74 20.72 -6.14
N VAL A 747 27.29 21.83 -5.64
CA VAL A 747 28.01 22.83 -6.45
C VAL A 747 29.31 22.23 -7.00
N ARG A 748 30.13 21.63 -6.13
CA ARG A 748 31.34 20.92 -6.57
C ARG A 748 31.00 19.73 -7.44
N CYS A 749 29.89 19.06 -7.15
CA CYS A 749 29.44 17.96 -7.96
C CYS A 749 29.01 18.39 -9.37
N THR A 750 28.58 19.62 -9.60
CA THR A 750 28.23 20.09 -10.94
C THR A 750 29.46 20.33 -11.82
N GLN A 751 30.61 20.65 -11.19
CA GLN A 751 31.91 20.87 -11.84
C GLN A 751 32.59 19.56 -12.22
#